data_AF-A0A660SG21-F1
#
_entry.id   AF-A0A660SG21-F1
#
_cell.length_a   1.000
_cell.length_b   1.000
_cell.length_c   1.000
_cell.angle_alpha   90.00
_cell.angle_beta   90.00
_cell.angle_gamma   90.00
#
_symmetry.space_group_name_H-M   'P 1'
#
loop_
_entity.id
_entity.type
_entity.pdbx_description
1 polymer ?
#
loop_
_entity_poly.entity_id
_entity_poly.type
_entity_poly.pdbx_seq_one_letter_code
_entity_poly.pdbx_strand_id
1 'polypeptide(L)'
;MSKLRSELHSGWVLANHILVSFHVAFISSLLSIPKDLFGTKVLGFVFTSHETIISAAFWLICFHTGIAIHELGHYLSAVRLNALNESLLPEARKKLGQPFLSRLGFLVKAFLLIPYGGFPGVKKEGLTYYPDAPFNLAVAAAGPMISRSMAVIFLPVAIVVLALSLTFSIHFATYIGRLCLGLGLVGLLDFLFADPGKYREFIERERAAEEKAARISTRGMKWLEESKRIMRMMIEKRMQEVKLNGERLKAPWQFRNCGMGGRHTEKEYPESNISMQEMMFIPLCAKDYEEAQMITVGLQNRLKEIIESSEGARVMGIGLEGGLAPYIAKEPGDIVPEQRMWRMAVQAIKDLGYQPGRDIVIAFDPAVSELTHAYRKEFNQPDAVGMYYFWRSEEKVVMSREELLDLYKRAIEEIPIVSFEDAFAEDDFEGWKLLMDEMGDKVFVIGDDLVTTKDSMIEETADRGLINTALIKANQIGTLSETILALLITIGKNLEVVVSHRSKSPNDDMEAQIALALNAVGMKCGGGANTERLFKYGAVIKIMKDMEKIAGKKLAEGFPAPVKSIEKELIITDIIAYEEATNAGIPTVGVEVYVGIRDDLRFRKLFKFTGSTPLGTSAGTGEAIHLVDSTIEHSPLIDRYGDLFQPQPDKTYRFKKGIGEADITARNDPDLTALWNRANRYQGKGCLNAVDNVLKIIRPAFIGRSVKEFGDIFAIDRLLLQLELKTAKERGKLKGDEGEEELIEVMQRKGNLGMNAILSVSLAVARMAAHLRGEDLWMLLRRSLKEMMAKTIGDEAKKELPLEELKEVFYQYAQKLTGEGKKLYQRLREVSGLYR
;
A
#
# COMPACT_ATOMS: atom_id res chain seq x y z
N MET A 1 -23.38 -25.75 -12.34
CA MET A 1 -23.28 -26.75 -11.24
C MET A 1 -22.71 -26.19 -9.94
N SER A 2 -21.74 -25.25 -9.94
CA SER A 2 -21.18 -24.68 -8.70
C SER A 2 -22.19 -23.85 -7.90
N LYS A 3 -23.02 -23.06 -8.58
CA LYS A 3 -24.09 -22.25 -7.96
C LYS A 3 -25.20 -23.12 -7.32
N LEU A 4 -25.62 -24.18 -8.03
CA LEU A 4 -26.55 -25.18 -7.51
C LEU A 4 -25.95 -25.95 -6.32
N ARG A 5 -24.64 -26.27 -6.34
CA ARG A 5 -23.93 -26.90 -5.21
C ARG A 5 -23.80 -25.96 -4.00
N SER A 6 -23.61 -24.66 -4.19
CA SER A 6 -23.54 -23.70 -3.07
C SER A 6 -24.92 -23.44 -2.45
N GLU A 7 -25.97 -23.36 -3.27
CA GLU A 7 -27.37 -23.28 -2.80
C GLU A 7 -27.82 -24.58 -2.10
N LEU A 8 -27.34 -25.75 -2.55
CA LEU A 8 -27.52 -27.02 -1.84
C LEU A 8 -26.77 -27.06 -0.50
N HIS A 9 -25.55 -26.52 -0.43
CA HIS A 9 -24.77 -26.47 0.82
C HIS A 9 -25.42 -25.57 1.88
N SER A 10 -25.90 -24.38 1.50
CA SER A 10 -26.59 -23.47 2.43
C SER A 10 -27.96 -23.99 2.86
N GLY A 11 -28.68 -24.70 1.98
CA GLY A 11 -29.92 -25.39 2.32
C GLY A 11 -29.74 -26.57 3.28
N TRP A 12 -28.59 -27.25 3.26
CA TRP A 12 -28.29 -28.41 4.13
C TRP A 12 -27.98 -28.03 5.58
N VAL A 13 -27.25 -26.94 5.83
CA VAL A 13 -26.98 -26.42 7.19
C VAL A 13 -28.29 -26.10 7.94
N LEU A 14 -29.29 -25.66 7.19
CA LEU A 14 -30.57 -25.18 7.66
C LEU A 14 -31.62 -26.27 7.86
N ALA A 15 -31.64 -27.21 6.91
CA ALA A 15 -32.34 -28.46 7.08
C ALA A 15 -31.81 -29.18 8.33
N ASN A 16 -30.53 -29.08 8.66
CA ASN A 16 -29.95 -29.75 9.82
C ASN A 16 -30.58 -29.34 11.16
N HIS A 17 -30.66 -28.06 11.56
CA HIS A 17 -31.20 -27.77 12.91
C HIS A 17 -32.65 -28.21 13.10
N ILE A 18 -33.52 -28.00 12.11
CA ILE A 18 -34.94 -28.41 12.19
C ILE A 18 -35.05 -29.93 12.13
N LEU A 19 -34.41 -30.56 11.14
CA LEU A 19 -34.48 -32.00 10.88
C LEU A 19 -33.78 -32.80 11.97
N VAL A 20 -32.59 -32.40 12.40
CA VAL A 20 -31.84 -33.03 13.49
C VAL A 20 -32.58 -32.91 14.80
N SER A 21 -33.06 -31.72 15.17
CA SER A 21 -33.83 -31.56 16.41
C SER A 21 -35.09 -32.42 16.38
N PHE A 22 -35.75 -32.54 15.21
CA PHE A 22 -36.92 -33.38 15.03
C PHE A 22 -36.58 -34.87 15.19
N HIS A 23 -35.54 -35.36 14.51
CA HIS A 23 -35.11 -36.76 14.58
C HIS A 23 -34.63 -37.12 15.99
N VAL A 24 -33.90 -36.23 16.67
CA VAL A 24 -33.43 -36.49 18.02
C VAL A 24 -34.59 -36.50 19.02
N ALA A 25 -35.55 -35.57 18.91
CA ALA A 25 -36.74 -35.58 19.75
C ALA A 25 -37.61 -36.84 19.50
N PHE A 26 -37.72 -37.28 18.25
CA PHE A 26 -38.44 -38.48 17.85
C PHE A 26 -37.74 -39.78 18.31
N ILE A 27 -36.42 -39.91 18.14
CA ILE A 27 -35.65 -41.08 18.59
C ILE A 27 -35.62 -41.13 20.12
N SER A 28 -35.51 -39.97 20.79
CA SER A 28 -35.58 -39.85 22.24
C SER A 28 -36.94 -40.25 22.81
N SER A 29 -38.03 -40.08 22.07
CA SER A 29 -39.38 -40.52 22.49
C SER A 29 -39.55 -42.04 22.44
N LEU A 30 -38.71 -42.76 21.71
CA LEU A 30 -38.66 -44.23 21.76
C LEU A 30 -38.22 -44.74 23.13
N LEU A 31 -37.42 -43.95 23.88
CA LEU A 31 -37.00 -44.28 25.25
C LEU A 31 -38.14 -44.20 26.27
N SER A 32 -39.28 -43.62 25.89
CA SER A 32 -40.48 -43.51 26.72
C SER A 32 -41.54 -44.58 26.40
N ILE A 33 -41.30 -45.47 25.43
CA ILE A 33 -42.26 -46.53 25.09
C ILE A 33 -42.35 -47.55 26.25
N PRO A 34 -43.55 -47.79 26.80
CA PRO A 34 -43.76 -48.83 27.80
C PRO A 34 -43.41 -50.22 27.27
N LYS A 35 -42.77 -51.05 28.10
CA LYS A 35 -42.26 -52.39 27.71
C LYS A 35 -43.36 -53.37 27.28
N ASP A 36 -44.61 -53.07 27.60
CA ASP A 36 -45.81 -53.85 27.35
C ASP A 36 -46.57 -53.43 26.08
N LEU A 37 -46.11 -52.39 25.37
CA LEU A 37 -46.76 -51.90 24.14
C LEU A 37 -46.16 -52.53 22.87
N PHE A 38 -47.01 -53.18 22.05
CA PHE A 38 -46.61 -53.81 20.78
C PHE A 38 -47.62 -53.57 19.64
N GLY A 39 -47.17 -53.71 18.39
CA GLY A 39 -48.02 -53.60 17.19
C GLY A 39 -48.52 -52.18 16.90
N THR A 40 -49.75 -52.04 16.39
CA THR A 40 -50.34 -50.75 16.01
C THR A 40 -50.58 -49.81 17.20
N LYS A 41 -50.61 -50.33 18.44
CA LYS A 41 -50.73 -49.54 19.67
C LYS A 41 -49.51 -48.65 19.90
N VAL A 42 -48.32 -49.06 19.43
CA VAL A 42 -47.09 -48.26 19.49
C VAL A 42 -47.25 -46.98 18.68
N LEU A 43 -47.86 -47.08 17.49
CA LEU A 43 -48.14 -45.90 16.66
C LEU A 43 -49.12 -44.95 17.36
N GLY A 44 -50.16 -45.47 18.01
CA GLY A 44 -51.05 -44.66 18.84
C GLY A 44 -50.28 -43.93 19.95
N PHE A 45 -49.42 -44.63 20.70
CA PHE A 45 -48.60 -44.01 21.73
C PHE A 45 -47.64 -42.93 21.20
N VAL A 46 -46.98 -43.17 20.07
CA VAL A 46 -46.04 -42.21 19.47
C VAL A 46 -46.74 -40.93 18.99
N PHE A 47 -47.96 -41.03 18.45
CA PHE A 47 -48.64 -39.89 17.81
C PHE A 47 -49.74 -39.22 18.63
N THR A 48 -50.33 -39.88 19.62
CA THR A 48 -51.50 -39.34 20.36
C THR A 48 -51.35 -39.34 21.88
N SER A 49 -50.18 -39.68 22.43
CA SER A 49 -49.96 -39.66 23.88
C SER A 49 -49.47 -38.30 24.39
N HIS A 50 -49.46 -38.14 25.72
CA HIS A 50 -48.82 -36.98 26.36
C HIS A 50 -47.31 -36.90 26.04
N GLU A 51 -46.65 -38.02 25.71
CA GLU A 51 -45.24 -38.03 25.28
C GLU A 51 -45.04 -37.32 23.95
N THR A 52 -46.05 -37.30 23.07
CA THR A 52 -46.00 -36.54 21.82
C THR A 52 -45.84 -35.05 22.10
N ILE A 53 -46.57 -34.51 23.09
CA ILE A 53 -46.48 -33.11 23.50
C ILE A 53 -45.11 -32.80 24.12
N ILE A 54 -44.61 -33.68 24.99
CA ILE A 54 -43.29 -33.54 25.62
C ILE A 54 -42.18 -33.58 24.57
N SER A 55 -42.27 -34.48 23.60
CA SER A 55 -41.29 -34.61 22.52
C SER A 55 -41.32 -33.42 21.57
N ALA A 56 -42.51 -32.87 21.28
CA ALA A 56 -42.65 -31.62 20.54
C ALA A 56 -42.05 -30.42 21.30
N ALA A 57 -42.23 -30.37 22.62
CA ALA A 57 -41.59 -29.36 23.46
C ALA A 57 -40.06 -29.48 23.46
N PHE A 58 -39.52 -30.69 23.57
CA PHE A 58 -38.08 -30.94 23.49
C PHE A 58 -37.52 -30.60 22.12
N TRP A 59 -38.23 -30.94 21.05
CA TRP A 59 -37.87 -30.53 19.70
C TRP A 59 -37.73 -29.01 19.60
N LEU A 60 -38.73 -28.25 20.05
CA LEU A 60 -38.73 -26.79 20.01
C LEU A 60 -37.58 -26.21 20.84
N ILE A 61 -37.37 -26.73 22.05
CA ILE A 61 -36.28 -26.29 22.93
C ILE A 61 -34.91 -26.57 22.29
N CYS A 62 -34.69 -27.76 21.75
CA CYS A 62 -33.41 -28.12 21.15
C CYS A 62 -33.14 -27.33 19.86
N PHE A 63 -34.17 -27.12 19.04
CA PHE A 63 -34.10 -26.30 17.85
C PHE A 63 -33.75 -24.84 18.17
N HIS A 64 -34.50 -24.24 19.10
CA HIS A 64 -34.27 -22.87 19.56
C HIS A 64 -32.86 -22.73 20.15
N THR A 65 -32.49 -23.64 21.04
CA THR A 65 -31.19 -23.62 21.73
C THR A 65 -30.04 -23.78 20.75
N GLY A 66 -30.16 -24.66 19.75
CA GLY A 66 -29.14 -24.87 18.72
C GLY A 66 -28.83 -23.61 17.93
N ILE A 67 -29.86 -22.96 17.36
CA ILE A 67 -29.68 -21.70 16.63
C ILE A 67 -29.19 -20.60 17.56
N ALA A 68 -29.82 -20.44 18.72
CA ALA A 68 -29.49 -19.38 19.67
C ALA A 68 -28.02 -19.44 20.10
N ILE A 69 -27.52 -20.62 20.45
CA ILE A 69 -26.15 -20.81 20.94
C ILE A 69 -25.12 -20.67 19.82
N HIS A 70 -25.39 -21.22 18.63
CA HIS A 70 -24.49 -21.12 17.48
C HIS A 70 -24.26 -19.65 17.08
N GLU A 71 -25.35 -18.92 16.85
CA GLU A 71 -25.32 -17.52 16.42
C GLU A 71 -24.84 -16.58 17.53
N LEU A 72 -25.15 -16.90 18.80
CA LEU A 72 -24.58 -16.18 19.92
C LEU A 72 -23.05 -16.35 19.96
N GLY A 73 -22.51 -17.50 19.53
CA GLY A 73 -21.07 -17.70 19.41
C GLY A 73 -20.41 -16.81 18.35
N HIS A 74 -21.04 -16.69 17.18
CA HIS A 74 -20.63 -15.72 16.17
C HIS A 74 -20.71 -14.29 16.70
N TYR A 75 -21.84 -13.92 17.30
CA TYR A 75 -22.07 -12.56 17.81
C TYR A 75 -21.06 -12.18 18.91
N LEU A 76 -20.88 -13.02 19.91
CA LEU A 76 -19.95 -12.75 21.01
C LEU A 76 -18.51 -12.63 20.51
N SER A 77 -18.13 -13.48 19.54
CA SER A 77 -16.81 -13.40 18.92
C SER A 77 -16.65 -12.15 18.07
N ALA A 78 -17.68 -11.76 17.31
CA ALA A 78 -17.68 -10.52 16.53
C ALA A 78 -17.57 -9.27 17.43
N VAL A 79 -18.21 -9.27 18.60
CA VAL A 79 -18.08 -8.16 19.56
C VAL A 79 -16.69 -8.13 20.19
N ARG A 80 -16.18 -9.28 20.61
CA ARG A 80 -14.82 -9.40 21.19
C ARG A 80 -13.73 -8.96 20.20
N LEU A 81 -13.88 -9.34 18.94
CA LEU A 81 -12.94 -9.05 17.85
C LEU A 81 -13.22 -7.72 17.12
N ASN A 82 -14.13 -6.87 17.63
CA ASN A 82 -14.52 -5.60 16.99
C ASN A 82 -14.98 -5.71 15.53
N ALA A 83 -15.45 -6.89 15.13
CA ALA A 83 -15.92 -7.16 13.78
C ALA A 83 -17.41 -6.83 13.61
N LEU A 84 -18.17 -6.60 14.69
CA LEU A 84 -19.58 -6.23 14.61
C LEU A 84 -19.75 -4.84 13.96
N ASN A 85 -20.87 -4.65 13.25
CA ASN A 85 -21.31 -3.35 12.70
C ASN A 85 -21.10 -2.19 13.69
N GLU A 86 -20.52 -1.10 13.20
CA GLU A 86 -20.08 0.05 14.01
C GLU A 86 -21.22 0.73 14.77
N SER A 87 -22.44 0.72 14.22
CA SER A 87 -23.61 1.28 14.89
C SER A 87 -24.02 0.49 16.15
N LEU A 88 -23.67 -0.79 16.22
CA LEU A 88 -24.10 -1.72 17.27
C LEU A 88 -22.98 -2.05 18.26
N LEU A 89 -21.72 -1.99 17.82
CA LEU A 89 -20.55 -2.40 18.60
C LEU A 89 -20.41 -1.65 19.95
N PRO A 90 -20.61 -0.31 20.05
CA PRO A 90 -20.47 0.41 21.33
C PRO A 90 -21.48 -0.04 22.39
N GLU A 91 -22.74 -0.22 21.99
CA GLU A 91 -23.80 -0.67 22.90
C GLU A 91 -23.57 -2.12 23.33
N ALA A 92 -23.18 -2.99 22.40
CA ALA A 92 -22.88 -4.39 22.66
C ALA A 92 -21.71 -4.54 23.64
N ARG A 93 -20.61 -3.81 23.44
CA ARG A 93 -19.47 -3.76 24.36
C ARG A 93 -19.89 -3.29 25.75
N LYS A 94 -20.64 -2.19 25.82
CA LYS A 94 -21.13 -1.64 27.09
C LYS A 94 -21.96 -2.66 27.86
N LYS A 95 -22.83 -3.42 27.19
CA LYS A 95 -23.67 -4.45 27.83
C LYS A 95 -22.88 -5.69 28.25
N LEU A 96 -21.90 -6.12 27.46
CA LEU A 96 -21.06 -7.28 27.78
C LEU A 96 -20.00 -6.98 28.86
N GLY A 97 -19.61 -5.71 29.02
CA GLY A 97 -18.72 -5.26 30.09
C GLY A 97 -19.39 -5.07 31.47
N GLN A 98 -20.70 -5.30 31.59
CA GLN A 98 -21.42 -5.17 32.86
C GLN A 98 -21.14 -6.36 33.80
N PRO A 99 -21.39 -6.21 35.13
CA PRO A 99 -21.35 -7.31 36.08
C PRO A 99 -22.24 -8.48 35.67
N PHE A 100 -21.91 -9.69 36.14
CA PHE A 100 -22.50 -10.95 35.69
C PHE A 100 -24.04 -10.95 35.61
N LEU A 101 -24.73 -10.45 36.64
CA LEU A 101 -26.21 -10.44 36.69
C LEU A 101 -26.83 -9.57 35.60
N SER A 102 -26.24 -8.41 35.32
CA SER A 102 -26.72 -7.49 34.28
C SER A 102 -26.35 -7.99 32.88
N ARG A 103 -25.17 -8.59 32.73
CA ARG A 103 -24.75 -9.28 31.50
C ARG A 103 -25.63 -10.49 31.19
N LEU A 104 -26.06 -11.24 32.21
CA LEU A 104 -26.94 -12.40 32.06
C LEU A 104 -28.28 -12.01 31.43
N GLY A 105 -28.89 -10.90 31.85
CA GLY A 105 -30.12 -10.41 31.24
C GLY A 105 -29.97 -10.10 29.74
N PHE A 106 -28.84 -9.56 29.33
CA PHE A 106 -28.52 -9.33 27.92
C PHE A 106 -28.34 -10.64 27.13
N LEU A 107 -27.59 -11.60 27.68
CA LEU A 107 -27.39 -12.91 27.05
C LEU A 107 -28.68 -13.71 26.95
N VAL A 108 -29.56 -13.65 27.96
CA VAL A 108 -30.89 -14.27 27.93
C VAL A 108 -31.76 -13.62 26.85
N LYS A 109 -31.74 -12.29 26.75
CA LYS A 109 -32.44 -11.57 25.68
C LYS A 109 -31.93 -11.99 24.29
N ALA A 110 -30.62 -12.14 24.13
CA ALA A 110 -30.02 -12.61 22.89
C ALA A 110 -30.49 -14.03 22.55
N PHE A 111 -30.38 -14.96 23.50
CA PHE A 111 -30.84 -16.33 23.37
C PHE A 111 -32.30 -16.42 22.90
N LEU A 112 -33.19 -15.64 23.52
CA LEU A 112 -34.62 -15.65 23.20
C LEU A 112 -34.94 -15.06 21.82
N LEU A 113 -34.22 -14.03 21.38
CA LEU A 113 -34.59 -13.26 20.17
C LEU A 113 -33.87 -13.72 18.90
N ILE A 114 -32.67 -14.29 19.01
CA ILE A 114 -31.84 -14.70 17.87
C ILE A 114 -32.56 -15.67 16.93
N PRO A 115 -33.19 -16.78 17.39
CA PRO A 115 -33.88 -17.73 16.51
C PRO A 115 -35.09 -17.14 15.76
N TYR A 116 -35.54 -15.96 16.16
CA TYR A 116 -36.64 -15.24 15.50
C TYR A 116 -36.15 -14.06 14.65
N GLY A 117 -34.84 -13.80 14.59
CA GLY A 117 -34.25 -12.68 13.86
C GLY A 117 -34.51 -11.32 14.53
N GLY A 118 -34.88 -11.32 15.81
CA GLY A 118 -35.24 -10.11 16.55
C GLY A 118 -34.10 -9.48 17.35
N PHE A 119 -32.88 -10.02 17.25
CA PHE A 119 -31.73 -9.56 18.04
C PHE A 119 -30.82 -8.63 17.21
N PRO A 120 -30.56 -7.39 17.66
CA PRO A 120 -29.66 -6.47 16.96
C PRO A 120 -28.26 -7.06 16.80
N GLY A 121 -27.77 -7.09 15.56
CA GLY A 121 -26.43 -7.58 15.21
C GLY A 121 -26.37 -9.05 14.78
N VAL A 122 -27.52 -9.74 14.70
CA VAL A 122 -27.66 -11.02 13.99
C VAL A 122 -28.75 -10.85 12.94
N LYS A 123 -28.39 -10.98 11.66
CA LYS A 123 -29.33 -10.85 10.54
C LYS A 123 -29.95 -12.20 10.24
N LYS A 124 -31.23 -12.18 9.88
CA LYS A 124 -31.97 -13.35 9.42
C LYS A 124 -32.45 -13.10 7.99
N GLU A 125 -31.96 -13.90 7.05
CA GLU A 125 -32.43 -13.91 5.66
C GLU A 125 -33.02 -15.27 5.33
N GLY A 126 -34.34 -15.32 5.17
CA GLY A 126 -35.07 -16.57 5.09
C GLY A 126 -34.92 -17.38 6.38
N LEU A 127 -34.25 -18.52 6.27
CA LEU A 127 -33.96 -19.40 7.40
C LEU A 127 -32.49 -19.29 7.86
N THR A 128 -31.64 -18.52 7.18
CA THR A 128 -30.20 -18.35 7.48
C THR A 128 -29.98 -17.23 8.47
N TYR A 129 -29.08 -17.46 9.41
CA TYR A 129 -28.63 -16.48 10.40
C TYR A 129 -27.15 -16.21 10.17
N TYR A 130 -26.73 -14.97 10.40
CA TYR A 130 -25.33 -14.60 10.39
C TYR A 130 -25.10 -13.33 11.19
N PRO A 131 -23.90 -13.14 11.77
CA PRO A 131 -23.56 -11.90 12.46
C PRO A 131 -23.57 -10.74 11.47
N ASP A 132 -24.03 -9.57 11.91
CA ASP A 132 -23.91 -8.32 11.13
C ASP A 132 -22.46 -7.80 11.22
N ALA A 133 -21.55 -8.52 10.55
CA ALA A 133 -20.12 -8.32 10.57
C ALA A 133 -19.52 -8.65 9.19
N PRO A 134 -18.42 -8.01 8.77
CA PRO A 134 -17.64 -8.45 7.60
C PRO A 134 -17.13 -9.88 7.79
N PHE A 135 -16.84 -10.58 6.69
CA PHE A 135 -16.33 -11.95 6.76
C PHE A 135 -14.98 -11.99 7.49
N ASN A 136 -14.94 -12.75 8.58
CA ASN A 136 -13.76 -13.00 9.41
C ASN A 136 -13.71 -14.50 9.73
N LEU A 137 -12.59 -15.16 9.43
CA LEU A 137 -12.45 -16.62 9.60
C LEU A 137 -12.58 -17.06 11.07
N ALA A 138 -12.05 -16.28 12.01
CA ALA A 138 -12.16 -16.57 13.44
C ALA A 138 -13.61 -16.41 13.95
N VAL A 139 -14.33 -15.39 13.46
CA VAL A 139 -15.77 -15.23 13.73
C VAL A 139 -16.56 -16.39 13.14
N ALA A 140 -16.28 -16.80 11.89
CA ALA A 140 -16.92 -17.92 11.24
C ALA A 140 -16.63 -19.27 11.93
N ALA A 141 -15.44 -19.44 12.52
CA ALA A 141 -15.11 -20.64 13.29
C ALA A 141 -15.83 -20.69 14.66
N ALA A 142 -16.27 -19.55 15.20
CA ALA A 142 -16.80 -19.47 16.57
C ALA A 142 -18.14 -20.17 16.78
N GLY A 143 -19.08 -20.08 15.82
CA GLY A 143 -20.37 -20.77 15.91
C GLY A 143 -20.20 -22.28 16.09
N PRO A 144 -19.50 -22.97 15.16
CA PRO A 144 -19.16 -24.38 15.31
C PRO A 144 -18.43 -24.73 16.62
N MET A 145 -17.53 -23.86 17.10
CA MET A 145 -16.82 -24.07 18.37
C MET A 145 -17.76 -24.10 19.58
N ILE A 146 -18.76 -23.22 19.63
CA ILE A 146 -19.73 -23.21 20.73
C ILE A 146 -20.67 -24.41 20.62
N SER A 147 -21.09 -24.80 19.41
CA SER A 147 -21.89 -26.02 19.22
C SER A 147 -21.17 -27.29 19.64
N ARG A 148 -19.86 -27.39 19.37
CA ARG A 148 -18.99 -28.45 19.91
C ARG A 148 -18.98 -28.41 21.44
N SER A 149 -18.85 -27.23 22.03
CA SER A 149 -18.86 -27.07 23.50
C SER A 149 -20.18 -27.52 24.10
N MET A 150 -21.31 -27.20 23.46
CA MET A 150 -22.64 -27.70 23.83
C MET A 150 -22.68 -29.23 23.80
N ALA A 151 -22.16 -29.86 22.75
CA ALA A 151 -22.08 -31.32 22.66
C ALA A 151 -21.24 -31.95 23.79
N VAL A 152 -20.05 -31.40 24.02
CA VAL A 152 -19.11 -31.88 25.05
C VAL A 152 -19.69 -31.75 26.46
N ILE A 153 -20.51 -30.74 26.73
CA ILE A 153 -21.16 -30.54 28.02
C ILE A 153 -22.36 -31.48 28.19
N PHE A 154 -23.28 -31.51 27.22
CA PHE A 154 -24.59 -32.15 27.40
C PHE A 154 -24.58 -33.66 27.13
N LEU A 155 -23.70 -34.19 26.26
CA LEU A 155 -23.67 -35.63 25.97
C LEU A 155 -23.23 -36.48 27.18
N PRO A 156 -22.15 -36.16 27.93
CA PRO A 156 -21.78 -36.93 29.12
C PRO A 156 -22.87 -36.88 30.20
N VAL A 157 -23.47 -35.71 30.41
CA VAL A 157 -24.58 -35.53 31.36
C VAL A 157 -25.77 -36.38 30.95
N ALA A 158 -26.14 -36.37 29.66
CA ALA A 158 -27.22 -37.19 29.15
C ALA A 158 -26.98 -38.68 29.40
N ILE A 159 -25.78 -39.18 29.11
CA ILE A 159 -25.42 -40.60 29.31
C ILE A 159 -25.55 -40.99 30.78
N VAL A 160 -24.97 -40.21 31.69
CA VAL A 160 -25.01 -40.52 33.14
C VAL A 160 -26.44 -40.47 33.67
N VAL A 161 -27.19 -39.41 33.33
CA VAL A 161 -28.57 -39.22 33.80
C VAL A 161 -29.49 -40.31 33.26
N LEU A 162 -29.39 -40.66 31.97
CA LEU A 162 -30.19 -41.74 31.37
C LEU A 162 -29.81 -43.11 31.93
N ALA A 163 -28.53 -43.39 32.16
CA ALA A 163 -28.11 -44.66 32.74
C ALA A 163 -28.70 -44.82 34.15
N LEU A 164 -28.53 -43.82 35.02
CA LEU A 164 -29.08 -43.84 36.38
C LEU A 164 -30.61 -43.88 36.37
N SER A 165 -31.26 -43.09 35.52
CA SER A 165 -32.72 -43.03 35.49
C SER A 165 -33.34 -44.34 35.01
N LEU A 166 -32.74 -45.01 34.03
CA LEU A 166 -33.21 -46.30 33.52
C LEU A 166 -32.91 -47.44 34.49
N THR A 167 -31.78 -47.41 35.20
CA THR A 167 -31.43 -48.42 36.22
C THR A 167 -32.33 -48.32 37.45
N PHE A 168 -32.61 -47.09 37.93
CA PHE A 168 -33.38 -46.87 39.15
C PHE A 168 -34.85 -46.49 38.90
N SER A 169 -35.29 -46.52 37.64
CA SER A 169 -36.67 -46.19 37.22
C SER A 169 -37.14 -44.79 37.68
N ILE A 170 -36.25 -43.80 37.64
CA ILE A 170 -36.53 -42.42 38.06
C ILE A 170 -37.10 -41.65 36.86
N HIS A 171 -38.43 -41.68 36.70
CA HIS A 171 -39.12 -41.11 35.53
C HIS A 171 -38.75 -39.65 35.23
N PHE A 172 -38.63 -38.80 36.25
CA PHE A 172 -38.25 -37.39 36.07
C PHE A 172 -36.83 -37.23 35.50
N ALA A 173 -35.88 -38.04 35.98
CA ALA A 173 -34.50 -38.01 35.49
C ALA A 173 -34.41 -38.48 34.03
N THR A 174 -35.29 -39.37 33.59
CA THR A 174 -35.36 -39.79 32.17
C THR A 174 -35.68 -38.61 31.26
N TYR A 175 -36.59 -37.71 31.65
CA TYR A 175 -36.89 -36.51 30.86
C TYR A 175 -35.70 -35.54 30.79
N ILE A 176 -34.98 -35.34 31.89
CA ILE A 176 -33.76 -34.51 31.91
C ILE A 176 -32.69 -35.12 31.00
N GLY A 177 -32.44 -36.41 31.12
CA GLY A 177 -31.49 -37.13 30.28
C GLY A 177 -31.83 -37.06 28.80
N ARG A 178 -33.12 -37.18 28.45
CA ARG A 178 -33.65 -37.03 27.08
C ARG A 178 -33.45 -35.64 26.51
N LEU A 179 -33.67 -34.59 27.31
CA LEU A 179 -33.45 -33.20 26.89
C LEU A 179 -31.95 -32.92 26.71
N CYS A 180 -31.10 -33.35 27.64
CA CYS A 180 -29.64 -33.22 27.51
C CYS A 180 -29.12 -33.99 26.30
N LEU A 181 -29.68 -35.17 26.00
CA LEU A 181 -29.34 -35.93 24.79
C LEU A 181 -29.73 -35.14 23.53
N GLY A 182 -30.91 -34.51 23.55
CA GLY A 182 -31.39 -33.55 22.58
C GLY A 182 -30.38 -32.45 22.25
N LEU A 183 -30.02 -31.67 23.26
CA LEU A 183 -29.08 -30.58 23.17
C LEU A 183 -27.69 -31.04 22.73
N GLY A 184 -27.20 -32.15 23.30
CA GLY A 184 -25.89 -32.70 22.98
C GLY A 184 -25.77 -33.18 21.53
N LEU A 185 -26.78 -33.90 21.03
CA LEU A 185 -26.80 -34.40 19.65
C LEU A 185 -27.02 -33.29 18.63
N VAL A 186 -27.91 -32.33 18.92
CA VAL A 186 -28.07 -31.14 18.05
C VAL A 186 -26.75 -30.39 17.94
N GLY A 187 -26.05 -30.14 19.06
CA GLY A 187 -24.75 -29.45 19.04
C GLY A 187 -23.66 -30.24 18.33
N LEU A 188 -23.66 -31.58 18.48
CA LEU A 188 -22.70 -32.45 17.82
C LEU A 188 -22.91 -32.46 16.30
N LEU A 189 -24.14 -32.67 15.86
CA LEU A 189 -24.48 -32.76 14.45
C LEU A 189 -24.35 -31.38 13.78
N ASP A 190 -24.69 -30.31 14.49
CA ASP A 190 -24.39 -28.96 14.07
C ASP A 190 -22.89 -28.73 13.88
N PHE A 191 -22.05 -29.09 14.86
CA PHE A 191 -20.59 -29.01 14.70
C PHE A 191 -20.06 -29.86 13.52
N LEU A 192 -20.61 -31.05 13.31
CA LEU A 192 -20.18 -31.97 12.26
C LEU A 192 -20.60 -31.51 10.85
N PHE A 193 -21.74 -30.81 10.73
CA PHE A 193 -22.36 -30.53 9.44
C PHE A 193 -22.51 -29.05 9.09
N ALA A 194 -22.57 -28.14 10.07
CA ALA A 194 -22.90 -26.73 9.82
C ALA A 194 -21.75 -25.92 9.25
N ASP A 195 -20.49 -26.27 9.54
CA ASP A 195 -19.35 -25.69 8.82
C ASP A 195 -18.02 -26.44 9.06
N PRO A 196 -17.94 -27.75 8.77
CA PRO A 196 -16.71 -28.51 8.98
C PRO A 196 -15.52 -27.98 8.16
N GLY A 197 -15.77 -27.19 7.11
CA GLY A 197 -14.72 -26.53 6.34
C GLY A 197 -14.04 -25.41 7.11
N LYS A 198 -14.80 -24.44 7.64
CA LYS A 198 -14.23 -23.19 8.21
C LYS A 198 -13.54 -23.39 9.55
N TYR A 199 -14.12 -24.19 10.45
CA TYR A 199 -13.47 -24.52 11.72
C TYR A 199 -12.21 -25.37 11.51
N ARG A 200 -12.26 -26.39 10.63
CA ARG A 200 -11.06 -27.19 10.31
C ARG A 200 -10.01 -26.34 9.63
N GLU A 201 -10.40 -25.50 8.66
CA GLU A 201 -9.51 -24.56 7.99
C GLU A 201 -8.82 -23.62 8.99
N PHE A 202 -9.55 -23.05 9.94
CA PHE A 202 -8.98 -22.21 11.00
C PHE A 202 -7.98 -22.99 11.86
N ILE A 203 -8.37 -24.15 12.41
CA ILE A 203 -7.50 -24.95 13.30
C ILE A 203 -6.28 -25.52 12.56
N GLU A 204 -6.45 -25.97 11.32
CA GLU A 204 -5.34 -26.48 10.51
C GLU A 204 -4.35 -25.38 10.16
N ARG A 205 -4.83 -24.16 9.86
CA ARG A 205 -3.96 -22.99 9.65
C ARG A 205 -3.21 -22.61 10.92
N GLU A 206 -3.91 -22.49 12.06
CA GLU A 206 -3.27 -22.15 13.34
C GLU A 206 -2.25 -23.21 13.77
N ARG A 207 -2.61 -24.50 13.68
CA ARG A 207 -1.66 -25.59 13.99
C ARG A 207 -0.45 -25.57 13.05
N ALA A 208 -0.65 -25.38 11.75
CA ALA A 208 0.45 -25.30 10.81
C ALA A 208 1.35 -24.09 11.07
N ALA A 209 0.78 -22.95 11.49
CA ALA A 209 1.52 -21.77 11.89
C ALA A 209 2.33 -22.02 13.17
N GLU A 210 1.72 -22.61 14.20
CA GLU A 210 2.39 -23.00 15.45
C GLU A 210 3.54 -23.98 15.20
N GLU A 211 3.33 -25.02 14.38
CA GLU A 211 4.37 -25.99 14.03
C GLU A 211 5.54 -25.36 13.27
N LYS A 212 5.26 -24.41 12.37
CA LYS A 212 6.30 -23.66 11.66
C LYS A 212 7.06 -22.72 12.58
N ALA A 213 6.34 -21.96 13.42
CA ALA A 213 6.91 -21.04 14.38
C ALA A 213 7.81 -21.77 15.39
N ALA A 214 7.41 -22.95 15.86
CA ALA A 214 8.18 -23.76 16.80
C ALA A 214 9.49 -24.32 16.20
N ARG A 215 9.58 -24.46 14.88
CA ARG A 215 10.81 -24.92 14.18
C ARG A 215 11.83 -23.80 13.99
N ILE A 216 11.44 -22.54 14.20
CA ILE A 216 12.35 -21.40 14.11
C ILE A 216 13.25 -21.39 15.35
N SER A 217 14.54 -21.62 15.13
CA SER A 217 15.57 -21.57 16.18
C SER A 217 15.59 -20.18 16.84
N THR A 218 15.19 -20.11 18.12
CA THR A 218 15.28 -18.94 19.01
C THR A 218 16.70 -18.69 19.53
N ARG A 219 17.74 -19.00 18.73
CA ARG A 219 19.09 -18.55 19.07
C ARG A 219 19.06 -17.02 19.06
N GLY A 220 19.21 -16.41 20.23
CA GLY A 220 19.03 -14.98 20.46
C GLY A 220 19.99 -14.13 19.64
N MET A 221 19.64 -13.89 18.38
CA MET A 221 20.22 -12.80 17.60
C MET A 221 19.71 -11.52 18.23
N LYS A 222 20.63 -10.76 18.84
CA LYS A 222 20.38 -9.37 19.16
C LYS A 222 20.38 -8.62 17.84
N TRP A 223 19.20 -8.24 17.35
CA TRP A 223 19.06 -7.60 16.04
C TRP A 223 20.00 -6.41 15.87
N LEU A 224 20.19 -5.61 16.93
CA LEU A 224 21.10 -4.47 16.92
C LEU A 224 22.56 -4.82 16.56
N GLU A 225 23.05 -6.00 16.94
CA GLU A 225 24.40 -6.46 16.60
C GLU A 225 24.50 -6.96 15.15
N GLU A 226 23.38 -7.42 14.60
CA GLU A 226 23.29 -8.07 13.29
C GLU A 226 22.84 -7.13 12.17
N SER A 227 22.08 -6.08 12.50
CA SER A 227 21.47 -5.13 11.58
C SER A 227 22.52 -4.49 10.65
N LYS A 228 23.67 -4.10 11.21
CA LYS A 228 24.83 -3.62 10.44
C LYS A 228 25.31 -4.61 9.39
N ARG A 229 25.39 -5.90 9.74
CA ARG A 229 25.79 -6.97 8.82
C ARG A 229 24.75 -7.16 7.72
N ILE A 230 23.46 -7.09 8.07
CA ILE A 230 22.35 -7.24 7.13
C ILE A 230 22.25 -6.05 6.19
N MET A 231 22.36 -4.82 6.68
CA MET A 231 22.41 -3.60 5.87
C MET A 231 23.55 -3.69 4.84
N ARG A 232 24.77 -4.06 5.27
CA ARG A 232 25.90 -4.26 4.35
C ARG A 232 25.62 -5.36 3.33
N MET A 233 25.04 -6.49 3.75
CA MET A 233 24.65 -7.56 2.84
C MET A 233 23.65 -7.07 1.79
N MET A 234 22.67 -6.25 2.19
CA MET A 234 21.68 -5.67 1.28
C MET A 234 22.32 -4.70 0.28
N ILE A 235 23.38 -3.99 0.65
CA ILE A 235 24.14 -3.12 -0.28
C ILE A 235 24.92 -3.97 -1.30
N GLU A 236 25.63 -4.99 -0.83
CA GLU A 236 26.55 -5.78 -1.65
C GLU A 236 25.81 -6.75 -2.59
N LYS A 237 24.74 -7.38 -2.11
CA LYS A 237 24.00 -8.45 -2.78
C LYS A 237 22.58 -8.03 -3.14
N ARG A 238 21.97 -8.76 -4.07
CA ARG A 238 20.53 -8.70 -4.36
C ARG A 238 19.93 -10.10 -4.41
N MET A 239 18.60 -10.16 -4.31
CA MET A 239 17.83 -11.40 -4.50
C MET A 239 18.11 -12.05 -5.86
N GLN A 240 18.25 -11.25 -6.92
CA GLN A 240 18.40 -11.71 -8.30
C GLN A 240 19.43 -10.83 -9.04
N GLU A 241 20.36 -11.47 -9.75
CA GLU A 241 21.38 -10.79 -10.56
C GLU A 241 21.54 -11.48 -11.92
N VAL A 242 21.75 -10.69 -12.98
CA VAL A 242 22.05 -11.19 -14.33
C VAL A 242 23.36 -10.58 -14.81
N LYS A 243 24.27 -11.40 -15.34
CA LYS A 243 25.51 -10.92 -15.95
C LYS A 243 25.33 -10.74 -17.46
N LEU A 244 25.52 -9.53 -17.96
CA LEU A 244 25.37 -9.14 -19.36
C LEU A 244 26.67 -8.49 -19.85
N ASN A 245 27.38 -9.11 -20.80
CA ASN A 245 28.59 -8.55 -21.43
C ASN A 245 29.64 -7.99 -20.44
N GLY A 246 29.81 -8.65 -19.28
CA GLY A 246 30.75 -8.20 -18.23
C GLY A 246 30.12 -7.30 -17.16
N GLU A 247 28.96 -6.70 -17.42
CA GLU A 247 28.19 -5.94 -16.44
C GLU A 247 27.23 -6.83 -15.63
N ARG A 248 26.82 -6.33 -14.46
CA ARG A 248 25.75 -6.94 -13.65
C ARG A 248 24.52 -6.04 -13.67
N LEU A 249 23.38 -6.65 -13.96
CA LEU A 249 22.06 -6.10 -13.67
C LEU A 249 21.59 -6.72 -12.36
N LYS A 250 21.18 -5.88 -11.41
CA LYS A 250 20.79 -6.29 -10.07
C LYS A 250 19.35 -5.86 -9.81
N ALA A 251 18.47 -6.79 -9.45
CA ALA A 251 17.09 -6.47 -9.11
C ALA A 251 17.04 -5.82 -7.70
N PRO A 252 16.35 -4.69 -7.51
CA PRO A 252 16.31 -4.00 -6.21
C PRO A 252 15.71 -4.86 -5.09
N TRP A 253 15.97 -4.53 -3.82
CA TRP A 253 15.18 -5.10 -2.72
C TRP A 253 13.73 -4.56 -2.77
N GLN A 254 12.76 -5.43 -2.50
CA GLN A 254 11.36 -5.03 -2.50
C GLN A 254 10.97 -4.43 -1.15
N PHE A 255 10.71 -3.12 -1.12
CA PHE A 255 10.15 -2.42 0.04
C PHE A 255 8.63 -2.47 -0.08
N ARG A 256 8.03 -3.55 0.44
CA ARG A 256 6.63 -3.89 0.19
C ARG A 256 5.73 -3.41 1.31
N ASN A 257 4.96 -2.35 1.06
CA ASN A 257 4.02 -1.79 2.05
C ASN A 257 2.90 -2.80 2.33
N CYS A 258 2.81 -3.25 3.59
CA CYS A 258 1.81 -4.22 4.04
C CYS A 258 0.97 -3.68 5.21
N GLY A 259 1.31 -2.52 5.76
CA GLY A 259 0.56 -1.88 6.83
C GLY A 259 0.64 -0.37 6.71
N MET A 260 -0.50 0.31 6.87
CA MET A 260 -0.66 1.74 6.60
C MET A 260 -1.32 2.47 7.75
N GLY A 261 -0.97 3.75 7.89
CA GLY A 261 -1.57 4.71 8.80
C GLY A 261 -1.44 6.14 8.26
N GLY A 262 -1.30 7.10 9.17
CA GLY A 262 -1.05 8.51 8.83
C GLY A 262 -2.11 9.08 7.90
N ARG A 263 -1.70 9.87 6.90
CA ARG A 263 -2.60 10.47 5.90
C ARG A 263 -3.18 9.47 4.92
N HIS A 264 -2.50 8.33 4.70
CA HIS A 264 -2.88 7.34 3.70
C HIS A 264 -4.14 6.53 4.04
N THR A 265 -4.62 6.63 5.28
CA THR A 265 -5.87 5.98 5.71
C THR A 265 -6.90 7.00 6.21
N GLU A 266 -6.59 8.30 6.25
CA GLU A 266 -7.40 9.30 6.97
C GLU A 266 -8.74 9.57 6.29
N LYS A 267 -8.75 9.56 4.95
CA LYS A 267 -9.94 9.86 4.17
C LYS A 267 -10.85 8.64 4.03
N GLU A 268 -10.28 7.49 3.71
CA GLU A 268 -11.03 6.25 3.47
C GLU A 268 -11.38 5.49 4.76
N TYR A 269 -10.54 5.58 5.79
CA TYR A 269 -10.68 4.84 7.05
C TYR A 269 -10.37 5.75 8.26
N PRO A 270 -11.22 6.75 8.56
CA PRO A 270 -10.97 7.71 9.64
C PRO A 270 -10.82 7.06 11.02
N GLU A 271 -11.39 5.87 11.23
CA GLU A 271 -11.29 5.09 12.46
C GLU A 271 -9.94 4.40 12.65
N SER A 272 -9.10 4.29 11.62
CA SER A 272 -7.74 3.76 11.77
C SER A 272 -6.95 4.64 12.75
N ASN A 273 -6.25 4.03 13.71
CA ASN A 273 -5.61 4.76 14.81
C ASN A 273 -4.07 4.78 14.73
N ILE A 274 -3.51 4.33 13.62
CA ILE A 274 -2.07 4.32 13.36
C ILE A 274 -1.65 5.68 12.79
N SER A 275 -0.76 6.40 13.47
CA SER A 275 -0.29 7.73 13.05
C SER A 275 0.89 7.66 12.09
N MET A 276 1.77 6.65 12.24
CA MET A 276 2.87 6.42 11.29
C MET A 276 2.35 5.92 9.94
N GLN A 277 2.98 6.38 8.85
CA GLN A 277 2.39 6.22 7.52
C GLN A 277 2.49 4.80 6.96
N GLU A 278 3.65 4.15 7.02
CA GLU A 278 3.85 2.83 6.40
C GLU A 278 4.76 1.88 7.19
N MET A 279 4.40 0.60 7.11
CA MET A 279 5.22 -0.54 7.51
C MET A 279 5.36 -1.50 6.34
N MET A 280 6.60 -1.90 6.07
CA MET A 280 6.97 -2.68 4.91
C MET A 280 7.68 -3.97 5.32
N PHE A 281 7.40 -5.06 4.61
CA PHE A 281 8.21 -6.28 4.65
C PHE A 281 9.24 -6.28 3.52
N ILE A 282 10.45 -6.76 3.81
CA ILE A 282 11.51 -6.97 2.83
C ILE A 282 11.95 -8.43 2.89
N PRO A 283 11.67 -9.25 1.86
CA PRO A 283 11.99 -10.68 1.85
C PRO A 283 13.42 -10.94 1.39
N LEU A 284 14.36 -11.00 2.33
CA LEU A 284 15.78 -11.27 2.08
C LEU A 284 16.05 -12.71 1.57
N CYS A 285 15.18 -13.67 1.89
CA CYS A 285 15.31 -15.06 1.49
C CYS A 285 14.79 -15.36 0.07
N ALA A 286 14.13 -14.41 -0.59
CA ALA A 286 13.62 -14.59 -1.94
C ALA A 286 14.76 -14.80 -2.94
N LYS A 287 14.59 -15.72 -3.89
CA LYS A 287 15.53 -15.99 -4.98
C LYS A 287 15.31 -15.10 -6.20
N ASP A 288 14.09 -14.60 -6.34
CA ASP A 288 13.69 -13.71 -7.43
C ASP A 288 12.50 -12.85 -7.01
N TYR A 289 12.14 -11.90 -7.87
CA TYR A 289 11.02 -10.99 -7.62
C TYR A 289 9.65 -11.69 -7.56
N GLU A 290 9.46 -12.85 -8.20
CA GLU A 290 8.20 -13.59 -8.15
C GLU A 290 8.02 -14.23 -6.77
N GLU A 291 9.08 -14.85 -6.24
CA GLU A 291 9.11 -15.37 -4.88
C GLU A 291 8.94 -14.26 -3.85
N ALA A 292 9.57 -13.10 -4.05
CA ALA A 292 9.38 -11.93 -3.19
C ALA A 292 7.90 -11.48 -3.12
N GLN A 293 7.18 -11.45 -4.27
CA GLN A 293 5.74 -11.17 -4.27
C GLN A 293 4.95 -12.22 -3.50
N MET A 294 5.22 -13.51 -3.72
CA MET A 294 4.50 -14.60 -3.05
C MET A 294 4.67 -14.53 -1.53
N ILE A 295 5.90 -14.29 -1.07
CA ILE A 295 6.24 -14.16 0.35
C ILE A 295 5.48 -12.98 0.97
N THR A 296 5.56 -11.79 0.34
CA THR A 296 4.94 -10.58 0.90
C THR A 296 3.42 -10.60 0.88
N VAL A 297 2.80 -11.21 -0.14
CA VAL A 297 1.35 -11.48 -0.16
C VAL A 297 0.96 -12.42 0.98
N GLY A 298 1.74 -13.49 1.20
CA GLY A 298 1.56 -14.39 2.34
C GLY A 298 1.62 -13.64 3.67
N LEU A 299 2.65 -12.81 3.86
CA LEU A 299 2.86 -12.02 5.08
C LEU A 299 1.72 -11.04 5.34
N GLN A 300 1.26 -10.30 4.33
CA GLN A 300 0.13 -9.37 4.45
C GLN A 300 -1.16 -10.10 4.82
N ASN A 301 -1.44 -11.23 4.17
CA ASN A 301 -2.63 -12.03 4.48
C ASN A 301 -2.57 -12.60 5.90
N ARG A 302 -1.40 -13.11 6.33
CA ARG A 302 -1.24 -13.62 7.69
C ARG A 302 -1.33 -12.50 8.73
N LEU A 303 -0.76 -11.33 8.47
CA LEU A 303 -0.90 -10.15 9.32
C LEU A 303 -2.37 -9.74 9.45
N LYS A 304 -3.14 -9.77 8.35
CA LYS A 304 -4.60 -9.53 8.37
C LYS A 304 -5.31 -10.50 9.32
N GLU A 305 -5.02 -11.80 9.21
CA GLU A 305 -5.62 -12.84 10.07
C GLU A 305 -5.26 -12.65 11.55
N ILE A 306 -3.99 -12.32 11.86
CA ILE A 306 -3.54 -12.05 13.22
C ILE A 306 -4.29 -10.84 13.80
N ILE A 307 -4.40 -9.75 13.03
CA ILE A 307 -5.14 -8.55 13.48
C ILE A 307 -6.62 -8.90 13.70
N GLU A 308 -7.24 -9.62 12.77
CA GLU A 308 -8.67 -9.98 12.81
C GLU A 308 -9.02 -11.01 13.89
N SER A 309 -8.05 -11.77 14.40
CA SER A 309 -8.22 -12.72 15.50
C SER A 309 -7.78 -12.16 16.87
N SER A 310 -7.18 -10.97 16.89
CA SER A 310 -6.69 -10.33 18.11
C SER A 310 -7.74 -9.43 18.76
N GLU A 311 -7.92 -9.57 20.07
CA GLU A 311 -8.82 -8.70 20.82
C GLU A 311 -8.34 -7.25 20.78
N GLY A 312 -9.29 -6.34 20.56
CA GLY A 312 -9.01 -4.91 20.45
C GLY A 312 -8.37 -4.49 19.12
N ALA A 313 -8.25 -5.38 18.14
CA ALA A 313 -7.71 -5.08 16.82
C ALA A 313 -8.69 -5.47 15.72
N ARG A 314 -8.65 -4.74 14.60
CA ARG A 314 -9.44 -5.04 13.39
C ARG A 314 -8.81 -4.43 12.16
N VAL A 315 -9.06 -5.03 11.00
CA VAL A 315 -8.69 -4.45 9.70
C VAL A 315 -9.90 -3.73 9.12
N MET A 316 -9.77 -2.44 8.83
CA MET A 316 -10.82 -1.62 8.22
C MET A 316 -10.88 -1.80 6.70
N GLY A 317 -9.72 -2.06 6.09
CA GLY A 317 -9.61 -2.32 4.66
C GLY A 317 -8.18 -2.19 4.17
N ILE A 318 -8.03 -1.72 2.93
CA ILE A 318 -6.76 -1.54 2.23
C ILE A 318 -6.57 -0.06 1.96
N GLY A 319 -5.52 0.54 2.52
CA GLY A 319 -5.21 1.96 2.36
C GLY A 319 -4.86 2.35 0.92
N LEU A 320 -4.64 3.64 0.69
CA LEU A 320 -4.44 4.24 -0.64
C LEU A 320 -3.35 3.55 -1.49
N GLU A 321 -2.30 3.03 -0.85
CA GLU A 321 -1.18 2.39 -1.54
C GLU A 321 -1.16 0.87 -1.46
N GLY A 322 -2.15 0.21 -0.86
CA GLY A 322 -2.32 -1.25 -0.95
C GLY A 322 -1.93 -2.06 0.29
N GLY A 323 -1.48 -1.41 1.37
CA GLY A 323 -1.27 -2.04 2.68
C GLY A 323 -2.54 -2.07 3.54
N LEU A 324 -2.52 -2.85 4.62
CA LEU A 324 -3.67 -2.94 5.54
C LEU A 324 -3.87 -1.62 6.28
N ALA A 325 -5.12 -1.17 6.42
CA ALA A 325 -5.50 -0.05 7.28
C ALA A 325 -6.17 -0.58 8.57
N PRO A 326 -5.44 -0.71 9.69
CA PRO A 326 -5.99 -1.33 10.88
C PRO A 326 -6.41 -0.29 11.93
N TYR A 327 -7.24 -0.74 12.87
CA TYR A 327 -7.35 -0.19 14.22
C TYR A 327 -6.74 -1.20 15.19
N ILE A 328 -5.87 -0.74 16.08
CA ILE A 328 -5.13 -1.60 17.02
C ILE A 328 -5.13 -0.96 18.41
N ALA A 329 -5.76 -1.61 19.39
CA ALA A 329 -5.65 -1.21 20.79
C ALA A 329 -4.25 -1.53 21.33
N LYS A 330 -3.73 -0.67 22.19
CA LYS A 330 -2.45 -0.86 22.88
C LYS A 330 -2.46 -2.05 23.82
N GLU A 331 -1.31 -2.70 23.99
CA GLU A 331 -1.06 -3.63 25.10
C GLU A 331 -0.40 -2.90 26.28
N PRO A 332 -0.46 -3.47 27.50
CA PRO A 332 0.25 -2.91 28.65
C PRO A 332 1.74 -2.72 28.35
N GLY A 333 2.23 -1.49 28.48
CA GLY A 333 3.62 -1.10 28.19
C GLY A 333 3.80 -0.38 26.85
N ASP A 334 2.81 -0.41 25.95
CA ASP A 334 2.86 0.36 24.71
C ASP A 334 2.58 1.84 24.96
N ILE A 335 3.39 2.69 24.31
CA ILE A 335 3.16 4.13 24.27
C ILE A 335 2.16 4.45 23.16
N VAL A 336 2.34 3.81 22.00
CA VAL A 336 1.57 4.05 20.77
C VAL A 336 1.09 2.71 20.16
N PRO A 337 -0.05 2.67 19.46
CA PRO A 337 -0.62 1.42 18.91
C PRO A 337 0.25 0.74 17.85
N GLU A 338 1.16 1.48 17.21
CA GLU A 338 2.15 1.01 16.25
C GLU A 338 3.00 -0.15 16.82
N GLN A 339 3.39 -0.07 18.09
CA GLN A 339 4.26 -1.08 18.72
C GLN A 339 3.63 -2.48 18.68
N ARG A 340 2.33 -2.57 18.99
CA ARG A 340 1.59 -3.84 18.91
C ARG A 340 1.48 -4.33 17.47
N MET A 341 1.25 -3.43 16.52
CA MET A 341 1.23 -3.76 15.09
C MET A 341 2.56 -4.36 14.62
N TRP A 342 3.69 -3.79 15.06
CA TRP A 342 5.01 -4.27 14.71
C TRP A 342 5.27 -5.68 15.28
N ARG A 343 4.85 -5.94 16.52
CA ARG A 343 4.92 -7.29 17.11
C ARG A 343 4.04 -8.29 16.35
N MET A 344 2.84 -7.89 15.92
CA MET A 344 1.98 -8.71 15.06
C MET A 344 2.62 -9.00 13.70
N ALA A 345 3.36 -8.04 13.12
CA ALA A 345 4.12 -8.24 11.89
C ALA A 345 5.25 -9.27 12.08
N VAL A 346 5.97 -9.20 13.21
CA VAL A 346 6.97 -10.22 13.57
C VAL A 346 6.32 -11.60 13.78
N GLN A 347 5.13 -11.65 14.37
CA GLN A 347 4.37 -12.89 14.49
C GLN A 347 4.00 -13.46 13.11
N ALA A 348 3.56 -12.63 12.17
CA ALA A 348 3.24 -13.06 10.80
C ALA A 348 4.46 -13.70 10.10
N ILE A 349 5.65 -13.14 10.30
CA ILE A 349 6.92 -13.72 9.80
C ILE A 349 7.11 -15.14 10.35
N LYS A 350 6.96 -15.30 11.67
CA LYS A 350 7.14 -16.59 12.36
C LYS A 350 6.09 -17.63 11.95
N ASP A 351 4.83 -17.23 11.86
CA ASP A 351 3.70 -18.10 11.49
C ASP A 351 3.85 -18.69 10.09
N LEU A 352 4.49 -17.95 9.17
CA LEU A 352 4.79 -18.46 7.84
C LEU A 352 6.05 -19.33 7.78
N GLY A 353 6.79 -19.46 8.87
CA GLY A 353 7.99 -20.29 8.99
C GLY A 353 9.28 -19.57 8.57
N TYR A 354 9.27 -18.25 8.47
CA TYR A 354 10.45 -17.46 8.16
C TYR A 354 11.13 -16.95 9.43
N GLN A 355 12.45 -16.79 9.40
CA GLN A 355 13.23 -16.24 10.51
C GLN A 355 13.24 -14.69 10.45
N PRO A 356 12.66 -13.99 11.44
CA PRO A 356 12.77 -12.53 11.53
C PRO A 356 14.25 -12.09 11.60
N GLY A 357 14.63 -11.04 10.87
CA GLY A 357 16.00 -10.53 10.83
C GLY A 357 16.92 -11.25 9.83
N ARG A 358 16.61 -12.50 9.46
CA ARG A 358 17.42 -13.27 8.51
C ARG A 358 16.72 -13.46 7.17
N ASP A 359 15.49 -13.97 7.21
CA ASP A 359 14.71 -14.26 6.02
C ASP A 359 13.87 -13.05 5.63
N ILE A 360 13.26 -12.38 6.62
CA ILE A 360 12.42 -11.20 6.44
C ILE A 360 12.88 -10.11 7.42
N VAL A 361 13.04 -8.89 6.93
CA VAL A 361 13.25 -7.68 7.74
C VAL A 361 12.10 -6.70 7.53
N ILE A 362 12.00 -5.71 8.42
CA ILE A 362 10.94 -4.70 8.40
C ILE A 362 11.54 -3.33 8.11
N ALA A 363 10.80 -2.51 7.37
CA ALA A 363 11.14 -1.13 7.06
C ALA A 363 9.97 -0.22 7.44
N PHE A 364 10.27 0.99 7.90
CA PHE A 364 9.24 1.98 8.26
C PHE A 364 9.40 3.27 7.45
N ASP A 365 8.26 3.86 7.14
CA ASP A 365 8.11 5.25 6.72
C ASP A 365 7.10 5.90 7.67
N PRO A 366 7.56 6.52 8.78
CA PRO A 366 6.66 7.19 9.69
C PRO A 366 6.08 8.51 9.16
N ALA A 367 6.69 9.14 8.15
CA ALA A 367 6.35 10.47 7.63
C ALA A 367 6.19 11.53 8.74
N VAL A 368 7.23 11.73 9.54
CA VAL A 368 7.15 12.48 10.81
C VAL A 368 6.83 13.98 10.63
N SER A 369 7.05 14.54 9.45
CA SER A 369 6.55 15.88 9.09
C SER A 369 5.04 16.01 9.36
N GLU A 370 4.24 14.97 9.10
CA GLU A 370 2.79 14.98 9.38
C GLU A 370 2.45 15.04 10.86
N LEU A 371 3.24 14.37 11.72
CA LEU A 371 3.09 14.44 13.17
C LEU A 371 3.41 15.84 13.70
N THR A 372 4.38 16.52 13.07
CA THR A 372 4.73 17.91 13.37
C THR A 372 3.64 18.86 12.92
N HIS A 373 3.14 18.71 11.69
CA HIS A 373 2.01 19.50 11.19
C HIS A 373 0.78 19.35 12.08
N ALA A 374 0.49 18.14 12.54
CA ALA A 374 -0.59 17.89 13.49
C ALA A 374 -0.34 18.62 14.82
N TYR A 375 0.89 18.58 15.36
CA TYR A 375 1.25 19.31 16.58
C TYR A 375 1.06 20.83 16.42
N ARG A 376 1.66 21.41 15.38
CA ARG A 376 1.59 22.84 15.06
C ARG A 376 0.14 23.32 14.99
N LYS A 377 -0.73 22.53 14.36
CA LYS A 377 -2.16 22.83 14.23
C LYS A 377 -2.93 22.68 15.54
N GLU A 378 -2.75 21.58 16.25
CA GLU A 378 -3.47 21.29 17.50
C GLU A 378 -3.15 22.30 18.59
N PHE A 379 -1.87 22.65 18.72
CA PHE A 379 -1.39 23.54 19.79
C PHE A 379 -1.21 25.00 19.34
N ASN A 380 -1.55 25.32 18.08
CA ASN A 380 -1.38 26.65 17.49
C ASN A 380 0.06 27.19 17.62
N GLN A 381 1.04 26.35 17.30
CA GLN A 381 2.47 26.65 17.36
C GLN A 381 3.12 26.42 15.98
N PRO A 382 2.94 27.33 15.01
CA PRO A 382 3.38 27.11 13.63
C PRO A 382 4.90 26.91 13.48
N ASP A 383 5.68 27.43 14.42
CA ASP A 383 7.16 27.40 14.38
C ASP A 383 7.77 26.27 15.24
N ALA A 384 6.94 25.37 15.79
CA ALA A 384 7.44 24.27 16.62
C ALA A 384 8.25 23.26 15.79
N VAL A 385 9.44 22.89 16.25
CA VAL A 385 10.33 21.89 15.66
C VAL A 385 10.67 20.85 16.73
N GLY A 386 10.79 19.58 16.35
CA GLY A 386 11.12 18.50 17.29
C GLY A 386 9.98 18.08 18.23
N MET A 387 8.73 18.42 17.88
CA MET A 387 7.53 18.07 18.64
C MET A 387 6.54 17.31 17.75
N TYR A 388 6.11 16.14 18.20
CA TYR A 388 5.38 15.17 17.39
C TYR A 388 4.08 14.76 18.05
N TYR A 389 2.98 14.98 17.35
CA TYR A 389 1.65 14.62 17.83
C TYR A 389 1.13 13.39 17.09
N PHE A 390 0.92 12.28 17.81
CA PHE A 390 0.28 11.06 17.30
C PHE A 390 -1.23 11.25 17.21
N TRP A 391 -1.66 12.09 16.27
CA TRP A 391 -3.04 12.60 16.17
C TRP A 391 -4.07 11.52 15.86
N ARG A 392 -3.66 10.37 15.33
CA ARG A 392 -4.57 9.25 15.02
C ARG A 392 -4.79 8.32 16.19
N SER A 393 -3.83 8.26 17.12
CA SER A 393 -3.98 7.46 18.33
C SER A 393 -5.24 7.88 19.10
N GLU A 394 -5.90 6.91 19.73
CA GLU A 394 -7.06 7.19 20.57
C GLU A 394 -6.64 7.98 21.82
N GLU A 395 -5.56 7.52 22.46
CA GLU A 395 -4.83 8.28 23.45
C GLU A 395 -3.91 9.27 22.71
N LYS A 396 -4.24 10.55 22.77
CA LYS A 396 -3.51 11.65 22.13
C LYS A 396 -2.13 11.79 22.78
N VAL A 397 -1.11 11.21 22.16
CA VAL A 397 0.29 11.23 22.64
C VAL A 397 1.07 12.32 21.92
N VAL A 398 1.82 13.10 22.69
CA VAL A 398 2.84 14.03 22.19
C VAL A 398 4.20 13.50 22.62
N MET A 399 5.17 13.52 21.70
CA MET A 399 6.56 13.20 21.97
C MET A 399 7.45 14.37 21.55
N SER A 400 8.48 14.63 22.35
CA SER A 400 9.68 15.34 21.91
C SER A 400 10.51 14.46 20.97
N ARG A 401 11.49 15.09 20.32
CA ARG A 401 12.51 14.42 19.50
C ARG A 401 13.23 13.29 20.22
N GLU A 402 13.66 13.54 21.44
CA GLU A 402 14.40 12.57 22.25
C GLU A 402 13.50 11.37 22.60
N GLU A 403 12.23 11.61 22.94
CA GLU A 403 11.26 10.55 23.20
C GLU A 403 10.93 9.73 21.95
N LEU A 404 10.87 10.35 20.77
CA LEU A 404 10.69 9.65 19.49
C LEU A 404 11.91 8.80 19.14
N LEU A 405 13.13 9.32 19.34
CA LEU A 405 14.36 8.53 19.18
C LEU A 405 14.37 7.33 20.13
N ASP A 406 13.97 7.51 21.39
CA ASP A 406 13.85 6.43 22.37
C ASP A 406 12.78 5.40 22.00
N LEU A 407 11.71 5.80 21.29
CA LEU A 407 10.75 4.87 20.71
C LEU A 407 11.43 4.01 19.63
N TYR A 408 12.23 4.60 18.75
CA TYR A 408 12.96 3.87 17.70
C TYR A 408 14.02 2.92 18.27
N LYS A 409 14.76 3.35 19.29
CA LYS A 409 15.76 2.53 20.00
C LYS A 409 15.13 1.30 20.65
N ARG A 410 13.96 1.46 21.29
CA ARG A 410 13.19 0.33 21.82
C ARG A 410 12.64 -0.57 20.71
N ALA A 411 12.17 0.01 19.61
CA ALA A 411 11.61 -0.76 18.50
C ALA A 411 12.65 -1.68 17.85
N ILE A 412 13.87 -1.21 17.62
CA ILE A 412 14.93 -2.00 16.99
C ILE A 412 15.46 -3.14 17.89
N GLU A 413 15.23 -3.09 19.20
CA GLU A 413 15.58 -4.21 20.09
C GLU A 413 14.64 -5.41 19.91
N GLU A 414 13.36 -5.15 19.60
CA GLU A 414 12.31 -6.17 19.50
C GLU A 414 11.98 -6.57 18.06
N ILE A 415 12.15 -5.65 17.11
CA ILE A 415 11.68 -5.76 15.73
C ILE A 415 12.90 -5.70 14.80
N PRO A 416 12.99 -6.56 13.76
CA PRO A 416 14.12 -6.58 12.83
C PRO A 416 14.04 -5.44 11.81
N ILE A 417 14.14 -4.20 12.29
CA ILE A 417 14.04 -2.97 11.49
C ILE A 417 15.35 -2.73 10.76
N VAL A 418 15.30 -2.59 9.44
CA VAL A 418 16.47 -2.29 8.60
C VAL A 418 16.47 -0.88 8.03
N SER A 419 15.36 -0.16 8.08
CA SER A 419 15.29 1.23 7.61
C SER A 419 14.24 2.07 8.32
N PHE A 420 14.55 3.37 8.43
CA PHE A 420 13.59 4.44 8.73
C PHE A 420 13.66 5.49 7.63
N GLU A 421 12.54 5.71 6.95
CA GLU A 421 12.31 6.79 5.99
C GLU A 421 11.58 7.94 6.69
N ASP A 422 12.00 9.19 6.49
CA ASP A 422 11.38 10.39 7.10
C ASP A 422 11.08 10.24 8.59
N ALA A 423 12.11 9.78 9.32
CA ALA A 423 12.06 9.47 10.75
C ALA A 423 11.97 10.71 11.66
N PHE A 424 12.29 11.89 11.14
CA PHE A 424 12.11 13.18 11.79
C PHE A 424 11.50 14.14 10.76
N ALA A 425 10.89 15.23 11.22
CA ALA A 425 10.33 16.24 10.33
C ALA A 425 11.40 16.82 9.37
N GLU A 426 10.99 17.25 8.19
CA GLU A 426 11.88 17.82 7.17
C GLU A 426 12.71 19.02 7.66
N ASP A 427 12.24 19.73 8.69
CA ASP A 427 12.92 20.87 9.31
C ASP A 427 13.62 20.55 10.64
N ASP A 428 13.52 19.31 11.14
CA ASP A 428 14.20 18.87 12.37
C ASP A 428 15.57 18.23 12.12
N PHE A 429 16.51 19.02 11.60
CA PHE A 429 17.85 18.55 11.28
C PHE A 429 18.61 17.96 12.47
N GLU A 430 18.32 18.39 13.70
CA GLU A 430 18.93 17.84 14.91
C GLU A 430 18.45 16.39 15.15
N GLY A 431 17.15 16.12 14.97
CA GLY A 431 16.60 14.76 15.02
C GLY A 431 17.24 13.82 14.02
N TRP A 432 17.35 14.25 12.75
CA TRP A 432 18.06 13.49 11.71
C TRP A 432 19.51 13.19 12.09
N LYS A 433 20.22 14.18 12.64
CA LYS A 433 21.62 14.02 13.05
C LYS A 433 21.77 13.03 14.20
N LEU A 434 20.92 13.12 15.22
CA LEU A 434 20.90 12.18 16.35
C LEU A 434 20.65 10.75 15.88
N LEU A 435 19.69 10.55 14.97
CA LEU A 435 19.42 9.22 14.40
C LEU A 435 20.62 8.65 13.65
N MET A 436 21.26 9.47 12.82
CA MET A 436 22.45 9.08 12.08
C MET A 436 23.63 8.72 13.00
N ASP A 437 23.85 9.49 14.06
CA ASP A 437 24.93 9.25 15.01
C ASP A 437 24.71 7.97 15.83
N GLU A 438 23.46 7.67 16.22
CA GLU A 438 23.13 6.47 17.02
C GLU A 438 22.99 5.18 16.18
N MET A 439 22.38 5.28 15.00
CA MET A 439 21.91 4.12 14.22
C MET A 439 22.29 4.13 12.73
N GLY A 440 22.92 5.19 12.21
CA GLY A 440 23.22 5.34 10.78
C GLY A 440 24.15 4.28 10.19
N ASP A 441 24.87 3.51 11.01
CA ASP A 441 25.69 2.37 10.59
C ASP A 441 24.97 1.00 10.69
N LYS A 442 23.71 1.00 11.17
CA LYS A 442 22.89 -0.19 11.44
C LYS A 442 21.65 -0.28 10.56
N VAL A 443 21.11 0.87 10.14
CA VAL A 443 19.88 0.97 9.35
C VAL A 443 20.05 1.96 8.21
N PHE A 444 19.24 1.79 7.15
CA PHE A 444 19.08 2.83 6.15
C PHE A 444 18.25 3.98 6.74
N VAL A 445 18.85 5.16 6.84
CA VAL A 445 18.18 6.43 7.18
C VAL A 445 17.89 7.12 5.86
N ILE A 446 16.63 7.03 5.43
CA ILE A 446 16.18 7.40 4.09
C ILE A 446 15.55 8.79 4.15
N GLY A 447 16.10 9.75 3.40
CA GLY A 447 15.49 11.06 3.21
C GLY A 447 14.57 11.08 2.00
N ASP A 448 13.33 11.54 2.19
CA ASP A 448 12.33 11.78 1.14
C ASP A 448 11.91 13.26 1.12
N ASP A 449 11.09 13.70 2.09
CA ASP A 449 10.66 15.10 2.20
C ASP A 449 11.87 16.04 2.38
N LEU A 450 12.89 15.59 3.11
CA LEU A 450 14.12 16.33 3.38
C LEU A 450 14.92 16.68 2.10
N VAL A 451 14.84 15.82 1.06
CA VAL A 451 15.67 15.95 -0.15
C VAL A 451 14.87 16.29 -1.40
N THR A 452 13.60 15.89 -1.49
CA THR A 452 12.70 16.14 -2.63
C THR A 452 13.28 15.76 -4.01
N THR A 453 14.18 14.78 -4.06
CA THR A 453 14.91 14.40 -5.28
C THR A 453 15.69 15.56 -5.92
N LYS A 454 16.00 16.63 -5.17
CA LYS A 454 16.71 17.81 -5.66
C LYS A 454 18.21 17.65 -5.43
N ASP A 455 18.99 17.71 -6.51
CA ASP A 455 20.44 17.53 -6.52
C ASP A 455 21.18 18.33 -5.43
N SER A 456 20.86 19.62 -5.27
CA SER A 456 21.48 20.47 -4.25
C SER A 456 21.12 20.07 -2.82
N MET A 457 19.88 19.64 -2.58
CA MET A 457 19.41 19.23 -1.25
C MET A 457 19.98 17.88 -0.85
N ILE A 458 20.11 16.94 -1.80
CA ILE A 458 20.78 15.66 -1.56
C ILE A 458 22.25 15.91 -1.18
N GLU A 459 22.96 16.79 -1.90
CA GLU A 459 24.35 17.12 -1.56
C GLU A 459 24.45 17.80 -0.18
N GLU A 460 23.58 18.75 0.15
CA GLU A 460 23.61 19.43 1.44
C GLU A 460 23.34 18.48 2.62
N THR A 461 22.30 17.66 2.52
CA THR A 461 21.90 16.72 3.58
C THR A 461 22.94 15.62 3.79
N ALA A 462 23.58 15.17 2.72
CA ALA A 462 24.73 14.27 2.78
C ALA A 462 25.94 14.94 3.46
N ASP A 463 26.30 16.17 3.06
CA ASP A 463 27.42 16.92 3.64
C ASP A 463 27.23 17.16 5.15
N ARG A 464 25.97 17.31 5.60
CA ARG A 464 25.60 17.47 7.00
C ARG A 464 25.49 16.14 7.77
N GLY A 465 25.62 15.00 7.08
CA GLY A 465 25.53 13.66 7.68
C GLY A 465 24.15 13.35 8.26
N LEU A 466 23.09 13.77 7.58
CA LEU A 466 21.69 13.60 8.03
C LEU A 466 21.03 12.33 7.53
N ILE A 467 21.56 11.77 6.44
CA ILE A 467 21.03 10.58 5.77
C ILE A 467 22.19 9.69 5.29
N ASN A 468 21.93 8.40 5.12
CA ASN A 468 22.83 7.48 4.39
C ASN A 468 22.18 6.93 3.10
N THR A 469 20.91 7.26 2.86
CA THR A 469 20.12 6.79 1.73
C THR A 469 19.20 7.90 1.25
N ALA A 470 19.09 8.08 -0.06
CA ALA A 470 18.13 9.02 -0.65
C ALA A 470 16.97 8.25 -1.30
N LEU A 471 15.74 8.71 -1.05
CA LEU A 471 14.57 8.29 -1.79
C LEU A 471 14.47 9.11 -3.08
N ILE A 472 14.40 8.44 -4.22
CA ILE A 472 14.33 9.10 -5.53
C ILE A 472 12.94 8.91 -6.13
N LYS A 473 12.24 10.03 -6.32
CA LYS A 473 10.94 10.14 -6.97
C LYS A 473 11.08 11.08 -8.16
N ALA A 474 11.15 10.53 -9.37
CA ALA A 474 11.39 11.33 -10.58
C ALA A 474 10.37 12.47 -10.78
N ASN A 475 9.15 12.31 -10.27
CA ASN A 475 8.12 13.33 -10.36
C ASN A 475 8.34 14.52 -9.39
N GLN A 476 9.14 14.38 -8.33
CA GLN A 476 9.50 15.50 -7.44
C GLN A 476 10.43 16.50 -8.12
N ILE A 477 11.20 16.08 -9.13
CA ILE A 477 12.07 16.98 -9.90
C ILE A 477 11.55 17.22 -11.33
N GLY A 478 10.91 16.22 -11.94
CA GLY A 478 10.05 16.38 -13.11
C GLY A 478 10.71 16.21 -14.48
N THR A 479 11.93 15.70 -14.57
CA THR A 479 12.53 15.20 -15.83
C THR A 479 13.44 13.98 -15.55
N LEU A 480 13.71 13.18 -16.58
CA LEU A 480 14.63 12.03 -16.45
C LEU A 480 16.08 12.47 -16.30
N SER A 481 16.52 13.53 -16.98
CA SER A 481 17.87 14.10 -16.86
C SER A 481 18.14 14.67 -15.48
N GLU A 482 17.22 15.43 -14.88
CA GLU A 482 17.38 15.92 -13.50
C GLU A 482 17.34 14.76 -12.50
N THR A 483 16.54 13.72 -12.77
CA THR A 483 16.59 12.47 -11.99
C THR A 483 17.97 11.81 -12.08
N ILE A 484 18.59 11.77 -13.27
CA ILE A 484 19.97 11.28 -13.44
C ILE A 484 20.95 12.14 -12.61
N LEU A 485 20.82 13.46 -12.64
CA LEU A 485 21.68 14.35 -11.83
C LEU A 485 21.53 14.04 -10.33
N ALA A 486 20.30 13.86 -9.84
CA ALA A 486 20.05 13.45 -8.45
C ALA A 486 20.73 12.12 -8.11
N LEU A 487 20.58 11.09 -8.96
CA LEU A 487 21.24 9.79 -8.78
C LEU A 487 22.77 9.92 -8.73
N LEU A 488 23.35 10.76 -9.60
CA LEU A 488 24.79 11.00 -9.62
C LEU A 488 25.27 11.69 -8.34
N ILE A 489 24.52 12.64 -7.79
CA ILE A 489 24.85 13.22 -6.48
C ILE A 489 24.82 12.15 -5.40
N THR A 490 23.79 11.31 -5.35
CA THR A 490 23.68 10.24 -4.36
C THR A 490 24.90 9.31 -4.42
N ILE A 491 25.34 8.90 -5.61
CA ILE A 491 26.56 8.10 -5.81
C ILE A 491 27.80 8.87 -5.35
N GLY A 492 27.96 10.13 -5.78
CA GLY A 492 29.12 10.96 -5.46
C GLY A 492 29.27 11.27 -3.97
N LYS A 493 28.18 11.15 -3.20
CA LYS A 493 28.15 11.30 -1.75
C LYS A 493 28.14 9.97 -0.99
N ASN A 494 28.31 8.85 -1.68
CA ASN A 494 28.29 7.50 -1.09
C ASN A 494 27.02 7.23 -0.27
N LEU A 495 25.90 7.72 -0.79
CA LEU A 495 24.57 7.40 -0.29
C LEU A 495 24.00 6.24 -1.12
N GLU A 496 23.14 5.44 -0.50
CA GLU A 496 22.35 4.43 -1.20
C GLU A 496 21.10 5.03 -1.85
N VAL A 497 20.55 4.33 -2.83
CA VAL A 497 19.33 4.76 -3.54
C VAL A 497 18.19 3.77 -3.33
N VAL A 498 17.04 4.31 -2.93
CA VAL A 498 15.75 3.63 -3.02
C VAL A 498 14.88 4.41 -4.02
N VAL A 499 14.43 3.76 -5.08
CA VAL A 499 13.51 4.39 -6.05
C VAL A 499 12.08 4.21 -5.58
N SER A 500 11.29 5.29 -5.59
CA SER A 500 9.94 5.27 -5.03
C SER A 500 8.90 5.79 -6.01
N HIS A 501 7.69 5.26 -5.83
CA HIS A 501 6.48 5.68 -6.50
C HIS A 501 5.84 6.91 -5.81
N ARG A 502 4.62 7.29 -6.22
CA ARG A 502 3.75 8.19 -5.41
C ARG A 502 2.38 7.59 -5.14
N SER A 503 1.76 8.08 -4.06
CA SER A 503 0.42 7.70 -3.61
C SER A 503 -0.65 7.65 -4.69
N LYS A 504 -0.60 8.53 -5.70
CA LYS A 504 -1.47 8.45 -6.89
C LYS A 504 -0.65 8.11 -8.12
N SER A 505 -0.69 6.87 -8.61
CA SER A 505 0.13 6.47 -9.77
C SER A 505 -0.71 5.96 -10.94
N PRO A 506 -0.23 6.15 -12.19
CA PRO A 506 -0.72 5.44 -13.37
C PRO A 506 -0.05 4.06 -13.50
N ASN A 507 -0.52 3.28 -14.48
CA ASN A 507 0.07 2.01 -14.92
C ASN A 507 1.31 2.23 -15.80
N ASP A 508 2.32 2.91 -15.26
CA ASP A 508 3.64 3.10 -15.86
C ASP A 508 4.71 2.35 -15.05
N ASP A 509 5.77 1.90 -15.72
CA ASP A 509 6.90 1.15 -15.14
C ASP A 509 8.17 2.00 -14.95
N MET A 510 8.07 3.32 -15.05
CA MET A 510 9.18 4.27 -14.87
C MET A 510 10.09 3.95 -13.67
N GLU A 511 9.52 3.69 -12.49
CA GLU A 511 10.28 3.42 -11.26
C GLU A 511 11.15 2.15 -11.40
N ALA A 512 10.63 1.11 -12.04
CA ALA A 512 11.38 -0.12 -12.30
C ALA A 512 12.56 0.13 -13.25
N GLN A 513 12.34 0.93 -14.30
CA GLN A 513 13.37 1.28 -15.28
C GLN A 513 14.51 2.09 -14.63
N ILE A 514 14.17 3.07 -13.77
CA ILE A 514 15.16 3.87 -13.04
C ILE A 514 15.95 3.01 -12.04
N ALA A 515 15.26 2.15 -11.27
CA ALA A 515 15.89 1.31 -10.26
C ALA A 515 16.90 0.32 -10.87
N LEU A 516 16.54 -0.30 -12.00
CA LEU A 516 17.39 -1.22 -12.75
C LEU A 516 18.55 -0.51 -13.46
N ALA A 517 18.33 0.71 -13.96
CA ALA A 517 19.39 1.50 -14.59
C ALA A 517 20.59 1.71 -13.66
N LEU A 518 20.32 2.03 -12.39
CA LEU A 518 21.35 2.30 -11.38
C LEU A 518 21.86 1.05 -10.64
N ASN A 519 21.13 -0.07 -10.66
CA ASN A 519 21.26 -1.14 -9.63
C ASN A 519 20.95 -0.61 -8.21
N ALA A 520 19.83 0.09 -8.06
CA ALA A 520 19.40 0.66 -6.77
C ALA A 520 19.35 -0.39 -5.65
N VAL A 521 19.50 0.05 -4.40
CA VAL A 521 19.34 -0.84 -3.23
C VAL A 521 17.92 -1.30 -3.10
N GLY A 522 16.95 -0.39 -3.21
CA GLY A 522 15.55 -0.70 -3.00
C GLY A 522 14.63 -0.13 -4.05
N MET A 523 13.44 -0.71 -4.13
CA MET A 523 12.29 -0.14 -4.84
C MET A 523 11.06 -0.20 -3.94
N LYS A 524 10.47 0.98 -3.69
CA LYS A 524 9.25 1.17 -2.89
C LYS A 524 8.10 1.53 -3.81
N CYS A 525 7.26 0.56 -4.15
CA CYS A 525 6.16 0.70 -5.10
C CYS A 525 4.82 0.24 -4.50
N GLY A 526 4.55 0.57 -3.23
CA GLY A 526 3.27 0.34 -2.53
C GLY A 526 3.05 -1.13 -2.11
N GLY A 527 1.78 -1.53 -1.96
CA GLY A 527 1.25 -2.79 -1.41
C GLY A 527 0.49 -3.71 -2.40
N GLY A 528 0.12 -4.90 -1.91
CA GLY A 528 -0.32 -6.12 -2.64
C GLY A 528 -1.47 -5.99 -3.63
N ALA A 529 -2.32 -4.99 -3.41
CA ALA A 529 -3.72 -5.06 -3.82
C ALA A 529 -4.08 -4.23 -5.06
N ASN A 530 -3.20 -3.31 -5.49
CA ASN A 530 -3.52 -2.34 -6.53
C ASN A 530 -2.73 -2.61 -7.82
N THR A 531 -3.41 -2.50 -8.97
CA THR A 531 -2.87 -2.87 -10.29
C THR A 531 -1.65 -2.02 -10.68
N GLU A 532 -1.67 -0.72 -10.41
CA GLU A 532 -0.59 0.21 -10.75
C GLU A 532 0.71 -0.05 -9.97
N ARG A 533 0.59 -0.70 -8.81
CA ARG A 533 1.70 -1.17 -7.99
C ARG A 533 2.26 -2.45 -8.58
N LEU A 534 1.38 -3.42 -8.84
CA LEU A 534 1.74 -4.71 -9.45
C LEU A 534 2.38 -4.54 -10.83
N PHE A 535 1.97 -3.52 -11.60
CA PHE A 535 2.57 -3.19 -12.89
C PHE A 535 4.08 -2.89 -12.77
N LYS A 536 4.49 -2.12 -11.75
CA LYS A 536 5.90 -1.75 -11.51
C LYS A 536 6.74 -2.96 -11.08
N TYR A 537 6.23 -3.80 -10.18
CA TYR A 537 6.93 -5.05 -9.81
C TYR A 537 6.98 -6.05 -10.97
N GLY A 538 5.90 -6.15 -11.74
CA GLY A 538 5.81 -6.99 -12.94
C GLY A 538 6.81 -6.58 -14.02
N ALA A 539 7.10 -5.28 -14.15
CA ALA A 539 8.13 -4.81 -15.06
C ALA A 539 9.54 -5.28 -14.66
N VAL A 540 9.88 -5.28 -13.37
CA VAL A 540 11.15 -5.86 -12.89
C VAL A 540 11.22 -7.35 -13.23
N ILE A 541 10.16 -8.11 -12.94
CA ILE A 541 10.10 -9.55 -13.27
C ILE A 541 10.33 -9.77 -14.77
N LYS A 542 9.63 -9.01 -15.61
CA LYS A 542 9.73 -9.10 -17.07
C LYS A 542 11.14 -8.79 -17.55
N ILE A 543 11.71 -7.65 -17.13
CA ILE A 543 13.04 -7.21 -17.58
C ILE A 543 14.11 -8.21 -17.13
N MET A 544 14.07 -8.66 -15.87
CA MET A 544 15.04 -9.65 -15.36
C MET A 544 14.98 -10.96 -16.15
N LYS A 545 13.78 -11.49 -16.43
CA LYS A 545 13.60 -12.69 -17.26
C LYS A 545 14.08 -12.51 -18.70
N ASP A 546 13.76 -11.36 -19.30
CA ASP A 546 14.20 -11.01 -20.65
C ASP A 546 15.75 -10.98 -20.71
N MET A 547 16.40 -10.42 -19.69
CA MET A 547 17.86 -10.36 -19.58
C MET A 547 18.51 -11.72 -19.31
N GLU A 548 17.94 -12.56 -18.46
CA GLU A 548 18.41 -13.95 -18.25
C GLU A 548 18.38 -14.74 -19.56
N LYS A 549 17.31 -14.59 -20.34
CA LYS A 549 17.17 -15.24 -21.65
C LYS A 549 18.22 -14.75 -22.64
N ILE A 550 18.55 -13.46 -22.63
CA ILE A 550 19.62 -12.89 -23.47
C ILE A 550 20.98 -13.42 -23.03
N ALA A 551 21.28 -13.42 -21.73
CA ALA A 551 22.54 -13.93 -21.18
C ALA A 551 22.75 -15.43 -21.46
N GLY A 552 21.68 -16.23 -21.42
CA GLY A 552 21.70 -17.68 -21.66
C GLY A 552 21.88 -18.08 -23.12
N LYS A 553 21.63 -17.16 -24.07
CA LYS A 553 21.99 -17.38 -25.47
C LYS A 553 23.48 -17.05 -25.64
N LYS A 554 24.30 -18.02 -26.08
CA LYS A 554 25.55 -17.65 -26.77
C LYS A 554 25.11 -16.75 -27.92
N LEU A 555 25.42 -15.45 -27.85
CA LEU A 555 25.24 -14.51 -28.95
C LEU A 555 26.15 -14.98 -30.10
N ALA A 556 25.70 -15.99 -30.83
CA ALA A 556 26.34 -16.48 -32.04
C ALA A 556 25.99 -15.60 -33.24
N GLU A 557 24.98 -14.75 -33.10
CA GLU A 557 24.63 -13.74 -34.09
C GLU A 557 24.31 -12.46 -33.31
N GLY A 558 25.01 -11.38 -33.65
CA GLY A 558 24.66 -10.05 -33.16
C GLY A 558 23.21 -9.74 -33.47
N PHE A 559 22.68 -8.67 -32.85
CA PHE A 559 21.39 -8.13 -33.24
C PHE A 559 21.27 -8.10 -34.76
N PRO A 560 20.12 -8.52 -35.34
CA PRO A 560 19.93 -8.52 -36.78
C PRO A 560 20.42 -7.19 -37.33
N ALA A 561 21.22 -7.26 -38.41
CA ALA A 561 21.88 -6.11 -39.01
C ALA A 561 20.93 -4.90 -39.06
N PRO A 562 21.40 -3.69 -38.73
CA PRO A 562 20.56 -2.50 -38.73
C PRO A 562 19.81 -2.45 -40.06
N VAL A 563 18.48 -2.40 -39.98
CA VAL A 563 17.61 -2.10 -41.13
C VAL A 563 18.27 -0.92 -41.84
N LYS A 564 18.59 -1.05 -43.13
CA LYS A 564 19.15 0.05 -43.96
C LYS A 564 18.42 1.34 -43.58
N SER A 565 19.15 2.33 -43.05
CA SER A 565 18.65 3.25 -42.01
C SER A 565 17.49 4.16 -42.45
N ILE A 566 16.25 3.67 -42.36
CA ILE A 566 15.05 4.51 -42.41
C ILE A 566 15.03 5.53 -41.27
N GLU A 567 15.88 5.37 -40.25
CA GLU A 567 16.08 6.32 -39.15
C GLU A 567 16.38 7.75 -39.64
N LYS A 568 17.01 7.92 -40.82
CA LYS A 568 17.23 9.24 -41.43
C LYS A 568 15.93 9.90 -41.92
N GLU A 569 14.91 9.08 -42.19
CA GLU A 569 13.61 9.48 -42.72
C GLU A 569 12.55 9.54 -41.60
N LEU A 570 12.86 8.98 -40.41
CA LEU A 570 11.98 8.99 -39.25
C LEU A 570 11.95 10.36 -38.58
N ILE A 571 10.73 10.84 -38.39
CA ILE A 571 10.41 12.06 -37.66
C ILE A 571 9.35 11.78 -36.61
N ILE A 572 9.27 12.65 -35.60
CA ILE A 572 8.09 12.69 -34.72
C ILE A 572 6.94 13.29 -35.54
N THR A 573 5.91 12.49 -35.80
CA THR A 573 4.80 12.88 -36.68
C THR A 573 3.61 13.45 -35.92
N ASP A 574 3.47 13.09 -34.65
CA ASP A 574 2.38 13.53 -33.80
C ASP A 574 2.74 13.33 -32.32
N ILE A 575 2.17 14.17 -31.46
CA ILE A 575 2.16 13.97 -30.00
C ILE A 575 0.72 14.17 -29.55
N ILE A 576 0.15 13.16 -28.91
CA ILE A 576 -1.16 13.23 -28.28
C ILE A 576 -0.97 13.29 -26.77
N ALA A 577 -1.79 14.10 -26.10
CA ALA A 577 -1.86 14.13 -24.66
C ALA A 577 -3.31 13.97 -24.22
N TYR A 578 -3.52 13.31 -23.09
CA TYR A 578 -4.83 12.99 -22.56
C TYR A 578 -4.77 12.85 -21.03
N GLU A 579 -5.94 12.79 -20.39
CA GLU A 579 -6.04 12.53 -18.96
C GLU A 579 -5.87 11.02 -18.71
N GLU A 580 -4.77 10.65 -18.07
CA GLU A 580 -4.47 9.28 -17.65
C GLU A 580 -5.03 9.04 -16.25
N ALA A 581 -5.75 7.93 -16.07
CA ALA A 581 -6.38 7.62 -14.79
C ALA A 581 -5.34 7.19 -13.75
N THR A 582 -5.63 7.47 -12.47
CA THR A 582 -4.85 6.93 -11.35
C THR A 582 -5.75 6.20 -10.35
N ASN A 583 -5.13 5.44 -9.45
CA ASN A 583 -5.80 4.71 -8.37
C ASN A 583 -6.65 5.61 -7.45
N ALA A 584 -6.39 6.91 -7.39
CA ALA A 584 -7.09 7.86 -6.52
C ALA A 584 -8.31 8.54 -7.17
N GLY A 585 -8.67 8.18 -8.40
CA GLY A 585 -9.78 8.82 -9.14
C GLY A 585 -9.49 10.27 -9.56
N ILE A 586 -8.23 10.69 -9.52
CA ILE A 586 -7.74 11.99 -9.98
C ILE A 586 -6.80 11.74 -11.18
N PRO A 587 -7.01 12.37 -12.33
CA PRO A 587 -6.19 12.10 -13.50
C PRO A 587 -4.80 12.77 -13.42
N THR A 588 -3.85 12.19 -14.13
CA THR A 588 -2.55 12.78 -14.48
C THR A 588 -2.47 12.94 -16.00
N VAL A 589 -1.33 13.39 -16.55
CA VAL A 589 -1.13 13.51 -17.99
C VAL A 589 -0.53 12.23 -18.54
N GLY A 590 -1.22 11.62 -19.50
CA GLY A 590 -0.68 10.60 -20.39
C GLY A 590 -0.27 11.22 -21.73
N VAL A 591 0.83 10.75 -22.31
CA VAL A 591 1.35 11.21 -23.60
C VAL A 591 1.60 10.01 -24.51
N GLU A 592 1.23 10.16 -25.78
CA GLU A 592 1.61 9.27 -26.87
C GLU A 592 2.46 10.04 -27.89
N VAL A 593 3.68 9.53 -28.15
CA VAL A 593 4.57 10.03 -29.20
C VAL A 593 4.50 9.07 -30.38
N TYR A 594 4.14 9.61 -31.55
CA TYR A 594 4.12 8.86 -32.80
C TYR A 594 5.33 9.20 -33.65
N VAL A 595 5.95 8.14 -34.19
CA VAL A 595 7.07 8.24 -35.12
C VAL A 595 6.68 7.62 -36.44
N GLY A 596 7.08 8.26 -37.53
CA GLY A 596 6.79 7.81 -38.88
C GLY A 596 7.70 8.41 -39.92
N ILE A 597 7.46 8.05 -41.17
CA ILE A 597 8.23 8.53 -42.32
C ILE A 597 7.69 9.90 -42.76
N ARG A 598 8.60 10.84 -43.01
CA ARG A 598 8.26 12.18 -43.51
C ARG A 598 7.45 12.09 -44.81
N ASP A 599 6.35 12.85 -44.86
CA ASP A 599 5.47 12.98 -46.03
C ASP A 599 4.81 11.68 -46.53
N ASP A 600 4.90 10.57 -45.78
CA ASP A 600 4.25 9.30 -46.11
C ASP A 600 2.99 9.09 -45.26
N LEU A 601 1.82 9.15 -45.90
CA LEU A 601 0.52 8.96 -45.22
C LEU A 601 0.32 7.54 -44.68
N ARG A 602 0.92 6.53 -45.33
CA ARG A 602 0.79 5.12 -44.94
C ARG A 602 1.63 4.80 -43.72
N PHE A 603 2.83 5.37 -43.63
CA PHE A 603 3.78 5.12 -42.55
C PHE A 603 3.91 6.31 -41.57
N ARG A 604 2.91 7.19 -41.54
CA ARG A 604 2.88 8.36 -40.65
C ARG A 604 2.91 7.99 -39.16
N LYS A 605 2.27 6.89 -38.75
CA LYS A 605 2.21 6.44 -37.34
C LYS A 605 2.78 5.02 -37.21
N LEU A 606 4.05 4.86 -37.60
CA LEU A 606 4.74 3.57 -37.63
C LEU A 606 5.00 3.02 -36.23
N PHE A 607 5.44 3.87 -35.31
CA PHE A 607 5.69 3.51 -33.91
C PHE A 607 4.91 4.42 -32.96
N LYS A 608 4.59 3.88 -31.79
CA LYS A 608 3.91 4.58 -30.70
C LYS A 608 4.65 4.34 -29.40
N PHE A 609 4.96 5.41 -28.67
CA PHE A 609 5.59 5.37 -27.36
C PHE A 609 4.75 6.14 -26.35
N THR A 610 4.62 5.62 -25.14
CA THR A 610 3.76 6.20 -24.10
C THR A 610 4.59 6.68 -22.92
N GLY A 611 4.09 7.69 -22.22
CA GLY A 611 4.62 8.11 -20.93
C GLY A 611 3.51 8.70 -20.08
N SER A 612 3.48 8.30 -18.81
CA SER A 612 2.55 8.86 -17.82
C SER A 612 3.22 8.99 -16.46
N THR A 613 2.77 9.95 -15.66
CA THR A 613 3.51 10.36 -14.47
C THR A 613 2.65 10.33 -13.20
N PRO A 614 3.19 9.86 -12.07
CA PRO A 614 2.43 9.81 -10.84
C PRO A 614 2.24 11.20 -10.22
N LEU A 615 1.17 11.38 -9.44
CA LEU A 615 0.90 12.60 -8.68
C LEU A 615 1.28 12.44 -7.20
N GLY A 616 1.82 13.51 -6.65
CA GLY A 616 2.00 13.69 -5.22
C GLY A 616 0.74 14.09 -4.46
N THR A 617 0.77 13.90 -3.15
CA THR A 617 -0.15 14.49 -2.16
C THR A 617 0.50 15.63 -1.40
N SER A 618 1.80 15.52 -1.10
CA SER A 618 2.64 16.62 -0.62
C SER A 618 3.25 17.35 -1.83
N ALA A 619 3.15 18.67 -1.83
CA ALA A 619 3.97 19.53 -2.66
C ALA A 619 4.75 20.42 -1.68
N GLY A 620 5.88 19.89 -1.19
CA GLY A 620 6.84 20.70 -0.45
C GLY A 620 7.23 21.96 -1.24
N THR A 621 7.74 22.96 -0.55
CA THR A 621 8.12 24.25 -1.17
C THR A 621 9.15 24.10 -2.30
N GLY A 622 9.93 23.01 -2.31
CA GLY A 622 10.96 22.70 -3.31
C GLY A 622 10.59 21.73 -4.45
N GLU A 623 9.44 21.04 -4.41
CA GLU A 623 9.09 20.02 -5.43
C GLU A 623 8.72 20.62 -6.80
N ALA A 624 8.77 19.85 -7.87
CA ALA A 624 8.18 20.23 -9.14
C ALA A 624 6.64 20.26 -9.07
N ILE A 625 6.03 21.28 -9.67
CA ILE A 625 4.60 21.53 -9.56
C ILE A 625 3.82 20.60 -10.49
N HIS A 626 2.93 19.82 -9.89
CA HIS A 626 1.86 19.14 -10.64
C HIS A 626 0.79 20.16 -11.03
N LEU A 627 0.69 20.49 -12.32
CA LEU A 627 -0.24 21.52 -12.78
C LEU A 627 -1.67 20.97 -12.88
N VAL A 628 -2.60 21.65 -12.20
CA VAL A 628 -4.01 21.28 -12.09
C VAL A 628 -4.95 22.34 -12.69
N ASP A 629 -6.19 21.94 -13.01
CA ASP A 629 -7.21 22.75 -13.66
C ASP A 629 -7.65 23.97 -12.83
N SER A 630 -7.55 23.89 -11.50
CA SER A 630 -7.83 25.03 -10.61
C SER A 630 -6.77 26.13 -10.64
N THR A 631 -5.61 25.88 -11.25
CA THR A 631 -4.56 26.89 -11.44
C THR A 631 -4.83 27.63 -12.73
N ILE A 632 -5.20 28.91 -12.63
CA ILE A 632 -5.65 29.72 -13.76
C ILE A 632 -4.57 30.75 -14.10
N GLU A 633 -4.10 30.73 -15.34
CA GLU A 633 -3.17 31.74 -15.85
C GLU A 633 -3.88 33.07 -16.13
N HIS A 634 -3.12 34.17 -16.09
CA HIS A 634 -3.64 35.50 -16.41
C HIS A 634 -4.36 35.51 -17.77
N SER A 635 -5.55 36.12 -17.83
CA SER A 635 -6.36 36.21 -19.05
C SER A 635 -7.30 37.42 -19.01
N PRO A 636 -7.82 37.89 -20.16
CA PRO A 636 -8.79 38.98 -20.21
C PRO A 636 -10.08 38.71 -19.42
N LEU A 637 -10.40 37.44 -19.13
CA LEU A 637 -11.51 37.08 -18.24
C LEU A 637 -11.26 37.53 -16.80
N ILE A 638 -10.02 37.40 -16.32
CA ILE A 638 -9.64 37.82 -14.98
C ILE A 638 -9.69 39.34 -14.88
N ASP A 639 -9.25 40.06 -15.93
CA ASP A 639 -9.35 41.52 -15.98
C ASP A 639 -10.81 41.99 -15.91
N ARG A 640 -11.73 41.29 -16.61
CA ARG A 640 -13.16 41.61 -16.62
C ARG A 640 -13.89 41.26 -15.33
N TYR A 641 -13.53 40.15 -14.68
CA TYR A 641 -14.25 39.58 -13.54
C TYR A 641 -13.34 39.39 -12.31
N GLY A 642 -12.43 40.33 -12.07
CA GLY A 642 -11.43 40.23 -10.98
C GLY A 642 -12.04 40.10 -9.58
N ASP A 643 -13.31 40.45 -9.41
CA ASP A 643 -14.07 40.22 -8.19
C ASP A 643 -14.28 38.73 -7.87
N LEU A 644 -14.21 37.84 -8.86
CA LEU A 644 -14.38 36.39 -8.70
C LEU A 644 -13.07 35.64 -8.40
N PHE A 645 -11.92 36.25 -8.64
CA PHE A 645 -10.61 35.58 -8.60
C PHE A 645 -9.72 36.06 -7.44
N GLN A 646 -8.92 35.14 -6.91
CA GLN A 646 -7.89 35.38 -5.91
C GLN A 646 -6.51 35.18 -6.54
N PRO A 647 -5.63 36.20 -6.55
CA PRO A 647 -4.26 36.04 -7.02
C PRO A 647 -3.48 35.12 -6.08
N GLN A 648 -2.54 34.36 -6.65
CA GLN A 648 -1.64 33.45 -5.96
C GLN A 648 -0.19 33.99 -6.01
N PRO A 649 0.70 33.57 -5.09
CA PRO A 649 2.09 34.04 -5.07
C PRO A 649 2.88 33.80 -6.36
N ASP A 650 2.53 32.75 -7.11
CA ASP A 650 3.17 32.36 -8.38
C ASP A 650 2.62 33.09 -9.61
N LYS A 651 1.92 34.22 -9.39
CA LYS A 651 1.25 35.03 -10.42
C LYS A 651 0.15 34.29 -11.19
N THR A 652 -0.39 33.19 -10.62
CA THR A 652 -1.61 32.55 -11.09
C THR A 652 -2.82 33.01 -10.30
N TYR A 653 -4.00 32.52 -10.66
CA TYR A 653 -5.27 32.87 -10.05
C TYR A 653 -6.06 31.61 -9.71
N ARG A 654 -6.93 31.71 -8.71
CA ARG A 654 -7.95 30.72 -8.37
C ARG A 654 -9.29 31.42 -8.18
N PHE A 655 -10.40 30.72 -8.31
CA PHE A 655 -11.69 31.27 -7.88
C PHE A 655 -11.68 31.52 -6.37
N LYS A 656 -12.25 32.65 -5.92
CA LYS A 656 -12.36 32.98 -4.50
C LYS A 656 -13.21 31.95 -3.77
N LYS A 657 -12.86 31.66 -2.51
CA LYS A 657 -13.66 30.82 -1.64
C LYS A 657 -15.05 31.46 -1.43
N GLY A 658 -16.11 30.70 -1.69
CA GLY A 658 -17.50 31.15 -1.55
C GLY A 658 -18.18 31.51 -2.87
N ILE A 659 -17.44 31.65 -3.97
CA ILE A 659 -18.02 31.74 -5.32
C ILE A 659 -18.65 30.38 -5.68
N GLY A 660 -19.87 30.40 -6.19
CA GLY A 660 -20.60 29.22 -6.64
C GLY A 660 -21.08 29.34 -8.08
N GLU A 661 -21.72 28.28 -8.58
CA GLU A 661 -22.22 28.21 -9.96
C GLU A 661 -23.24 29.32 -10.28
N ALA A 662 -24.04 29.75 -9.30
CA ALA A 662 -24.99 30.85 -9.46
C ALA A 662 -24.30 32.19 -9.76
N ASP A 663 -23.18 32.48 -9.08
CA ASP A 663 -22.40 33.71 -9.28
C ASP A 663 -21.80 33.76 -10.69
N ILE A 664 -21.40 32.61 -11.22
CA ILE A 664 -20.87 32.46 -12.58
C ILE A 664 -21.98 32.61 -13.61
N THR A 665 -23.08 31.89 -13.43
CA THR A 665 -24.22 31.89 -14.35
C THR A 665 -24.85 33.28 -14.45
N ALA A 666 -24.88 34.04 -13.34
CA ALA A 666 -25.38 35.41 -13.32
C ALA A 666 -24.61 36.37 -14.24
N ARG A 667 -23.36 36.06 -14.61
CA ARG A 667 -22.56 36.88 -15.54
C ARG A 667 -22.91 36.64 -17.01
N ASN A 668 -23.61 35.55 -17.32
CA ASN A 668 -24.01 35.16 -18.68
C ASN A 668 -22.86 35.21 -19.70
N ASP A 669 -21.65 34.82 -19.28
CA ASP A 669 -20.46 34.72 -20.14
C ASP A 669 -20.10 33.23 -20.32
N PRO A 670 -20.15 32.70 -21.56
CA PRO A 670 -19.89 31.29 -21.82
C PRO A 670 -18.43 30.89 -21.56
N ASP A 671 -17.47 31.80 -21.74
CA ASP A 671 -16.05 31.51 -21.51
C ASP A 671 -15.75 31.45 -20.01
N LEU A 672 -16.36 32.34 -19.23
CA LEU A 672 -16.29 32.28 -17.76
C LEU A 672 -16.92 30.97 -17.24
N THR A 673 -18.06 30.56 -17.80
CA THR A 673 -18.74 29.32 -17.44
C THR A 673 -17.89 28.10 -17.79
N ALA A 674 -17.25 28.08 -18.97
CA ALA A 674 -16.33 27.02 -19.36
C ALA A 674 -15.11 26.94 -18.44
N LEU A 675 -14.53 28.08 -18.07
CA LEU A 675 -13.40 28.16 -17.13
C LEU A 675 -13.79 27.65 -15.74
N TRP A 676 -14.97 28.04 -15.24
CA TRP A 676 -15.50 27.54 -13.96
C TRP A 676 -15.70 26.03 -13.97
N ASN A 677 -16.35 25.50 -15.00
CA ASN A 677 -16.61 24.08 -15.13
C ASN A 677 -15.30 23.29 -15.15
N ARG A 678 -14.31 23.78 -15.89
CA ARG A 678 -12.97 23.17 -15.95
C ARG A 678 -12.25 23.23 -14.60
N ALA A 679 -12.18 24.41 -13.97
CA ALA A 679 -11.47 24.63 -12.72
C ALA A 679 -12.06 23.86 -11.53
N ASN A 680 -13.30 23.35 -11.64
CA ASN A 680 -13.96 22.56 -10.60
C ASN A 680 -13.98 21.04 -10.88
N ARG A 681 -13.57 20.58 -12.07
CA ARG A 681 -13.44 19.14 -12.36
C ARG A 681 -12.52 18.46 -11.36
N TYR A 682 -12.92 17.26 -10.91
CA TYR A 682 -12.19 16.48 -9.89
C TYR A 682 -11.85 17.30 -8.63
N GLN A 683 -12.77 18.17 -8.18
CA GLN A 683 -12.54 19.10 -7.06
C GLN A 683 -11.35 20.04 -7.32
N GLY A 684 -11.20 20.46 -8.57
CA GLY A 684 -10.12 21.32 -9.05
C GLY A 684 -8.77 20.65 -9.29
N LYS A 685 -8.73 19.31 -9.22
CA LYS A 685 -7.51 18.50 -9.41
C LYS A 685 -7.42 17.85 -10.80
N GLY A 686 -8.32 18.18 -11.73
CA GLY A 686 -8.17 17.76 -13.13
C GLY A 686 -6.87 18.29 -13.74
N CYS A 687 -6.43 17.75 -14.88
CA CYS A 687 -5.11 18.07 -15.45
C CYS A 687 -5.17 18.56 -16.91
N LEU A 688 -6.34 18.97 -17.41
CA LEU A 688 -6.49 19.48 -18.77
C LEU A 688 -5.59 20.67 -19.06
N ASN A 689 -5.28 21.53 -18.08
CA ASN A 689 -4.33 22.64 -18.27
C ASN A 689 -2.94 22.14 -18.69
N ALA A 690 -2.46 21.06 -18.07
CA ALA A 690 -1.20 20.43 -18.43
C ALA A 690 -1.29 19.71 -19.80
N VAL A 691 -2.41 19.03 -20.08
CA VAL A 691 -2.69 18.42 -21.40
C VAL A 691 -2.65 19.47 -22.51
N ASP A 692 -3.28 20.63 -22.28
CA ASP A 692 -3.28 21.74 -23.22
C ASP A 692 -1.87 22.29 -23.45
N ASN A 693 -1.05 22.40 -22.41
CA ASN A 693 0.35 22.80 -22.57
C ASN A 693 1.14 21.82 -23.44
N VAL A 694 0.90 20.50 -23.30
CA VAL A 694 1.51 19.52 -24.19
C VAL A 694 1.06 19.77 -25.64
N LEU A 695 -0.24 19.93 -25.89
CA LEU A 695 -0.78 20.04 -27.25
C LEU A 695 -0.46 21.38 -27.93
N LYS A 696 -0.43 22.48 -27.17
CA LYS A 696 -0.31 23.84 -27.70
C LYS A 696 1.13 24.36 -27.68
N ILE A 697 1.98 23.89 -26.76
CA ILE A 697 3.34 24.43 -26.57
C ILE A 697 4.40 23.37 -26.86
N ILE A 698 4.33 22.20 -26.20
CA ILE A 698 5.38 21.18 -26.33
C ILE A 698 5.33 20.51 -27.71
N ARG A 699 4.16 20.03 -28.13
CA ARG A 699 3.97 19.31 -29.39
C ARG A 699 4.52 20.05 -30.62
N PRO A 700 4.24 21.35 -30.84
CA PRO A 700 4.83 22.09 -31.96
C PRO A 700 6.36 22.12 -31.98
N ALA A 701 7.02 22.01 -30.81
CA ALA A 701 8.48 22.00 -30.72
C ALA A 701 9.13 20.66 -31.08
N PHE A 702 8.35 19.57 -31.17
CA PHE A 702 8.83 18.22 -31.49
C PHE A 702 8.37 17.74 -32.88
N ILE A 703 7.16 18.10 -33.34
CA ILE A 703 6.63 17.62 -34.63
C ILE A 703 7.57 18.01 -35.78
N GLY A 704 7.84 17.06 -36.69
CA GLY A 704 8.65 17.25 -37.88
C GLY A 704 10.15 17.14 -37.65
N ARG A 705 10.61 17.11 -36.39
CA ARG A 705 12.01 16.94 -36.03
C ARG A 705 12.46 15.51 -36.22
N SER A 706 13.73 15.34 -36.58
CA SER A 706 14.32 14.02 -36.74
C SER A 706 14.44 13.35 -35.39
N VAL A 707 14.13 12.07 -35.32
CA VAL A 707 14.29 11.28 -34.09
C VAL A 707 15.75 11.23 -33.61
N LYS A 708 16.72 11.44 -34.51
CA LYS A 708 18.16 11.49 -34.19
C LYS A 708 18.52 12.64 -33.26
N GLU A 709 17.76 13.73 -33.30
CA GLU A 709 17.97 14.89 -32.44
C GLU A 709 17.69 14.56 -30.95
N PHE A 710 16.97 13.48 -30.70
CA PHE A 710 16.49 13.05 -29.39
C PHE A 710 17.09 11.71 -28.95
N GLY A 711 18.27 11.34 -29.47
CA GLY A 711 18.96 10.12 -29.04
C GLY A 711 19.56 10.19 -27.64
N ASP A 712 19.55 11.35 -27.00
CA ASP A 712 20.10 11.62 -25.66
C ASP A 712 19.05 12.28 -24.76
N ILE A 713 18.93 11.78 -23.53
CA ILE A 713 17.96 12.24 -22.53
C ILE A 713 18.19 13.71 -22.18
N PHE A 714 19.45 14.13 -22.06
CA PHE A 714 19.76 15.54 -21.76
C PHE A 714 19.35 16.49 -22.90
N ALA A 715 19.40 16.04 -24.15
CA ALA A 715 18.94 16.85 -25.29
C ALA A 715 17.40 17.01 -25.30
N ILE A 716 16.67 15.93 -24.97
CA ILE A 716 15.21 15.95 -24.84
C ILE A 716 14.80 16.94 -23.76
N ASP A 717 15.37 16.79 -22.56
CA ASP A 717 14.94 17.55 -21.40
C ASP A 717 15.42 19.00 -21.44
N ARG A 718 16.59 19.29 -22.02
CA ARG A 718 17.02 20.68 -22.26
C ARG A 718 15.98 21.44 -23.09
N LEU A 719 15.43 20.83 -24.14
CA LEU A 719 14.37 21.45 -24.93
C LEU A 719 13.12 21.72 -24.09
N LEU A 720 12.71 20.75 -23.26
CA LEU A 720 11.53 20.90 -22.40
C LEU A 720 11.72 22.01 -21.35
N LEU A 721 12.89 22.09 -20.71
CA LEU A 721 13.22 23.13 -19.73
C LEU A 721 13.35 24.51 -20.39
N GLN A 722 13.90 24.60 -21.60
CA GLN A 722 13.92 25.84 -22.37
C GLN A 722 12.50 26.31 -22.74
N LEU A 723 11.58 25.40 -23.06
CA LEU A 723 10.18 25.73 -23.26
C LEU A 723 9.52 26.22 -21.96
N GLU A 724 9.78 25.57 -20.83
CA GLU A 724 9.30 26.00 -19.51
C GLU A 724 9.74 27.45 -19.22
N LEU A 725 11.02 27.74 -19.41
CA LEU A 725 11.57 29.08 -19.19
C LEU A 725 11.01 30.12 -20.17
N LYS A 726 10.87 29.75 -21.45
CA LYS A 726 10.25 30.60 -22.47
C LYS A 726 8.80 30.92 -22.10
N THR A 727 8.02 29.93 -21.68
CA THR A 727 6.64 30.13 -21.26
C THR A 727 6.55 31.00 -20.00
N ALA A 728 7.47 30.86 -19.05
CA ALA A 728 7.55 31.76 -17.88
C ALA A 728 7.75 33.23 -18.30
N LYS A 729 8.62 33.49 -19.29
CA LYS A 729 8.85 34.82 -19.88
C LYS A 729 7.59 35.37 -20.56
N GLU A 730 6.97 34.57 -21.42
CA GLU A 730 5.74 34.95 -22.14
C GLU A 730 4.57 35.25 -21.19
N ARG A 731 4.52 34.59 -20.03
CA ARG A 731 3.52 34.84 -18.98
C ARG A 731 3.87 36.00 -18.03
N GLY A 732 4.97 36.72 -18.27
CA GLY A 732 5.40 37.84 -17.41
C GLY A 732 5.78 37.39 -15.99
N LYS A 733 6.16 36.12 -15.81
CA LYS A 733 6.56 35.60 -14.49
C LYS A 733 7.98 36.01 -14.13
N LEU A 734 8.80 36.35 -15.13
CA LEU A 734 10.15 36.90 -14.98
C LEU A 734 10.16 38.44 -15.11
N LYS A 735 11.00 39.10 -14.32
CA LYS A 735 11.36 40.52 -14.32
C LYS A 735 12.40 40.87 -15.39
N GLY A 736 13.24 39.91 -15.82
CA GLY A 736 14.24 40.07 -16.88
C GLY A 736 15.67 40.34 -16.39
N ASP A 737 15.87 40.45 -15.07
CA ASP A 737 17.15 40.63 -14.39
C ASP A 737 17.52 39.45 -13.46
N GLU A 738 16.86 38.30 -13.63
CA GLU A 738 17.08 37.10 -12.82
C GLU A 738 18.52 36.58 -12.89
N GLY A 739 19.02 36.13 -11.75
CA GLY A 739 20.28 35.39 -11.66
C GLY A 739 20.17 33.97 -12.24
N GLU A 740 21.31 33.32 -12.52
CA GLU A 740 21.35 31.96 -13.09
C GLU A 740 20.58 30.93 -12.23
N GLU A 741 20.76 30.96 -10.90
CA GLU A 741 20.06 30.04 -9.99
C GLU A 741 18.54 30.30 -9.95
N GLU A 742 18.09 31.55 -10.06
CA GLU A 742 16.65 31.87 -10.12
C GLU A 742 16.02 31.31 -11.42
N LEU A 743 16.73 31.41 -12.55
CA LEU A 743 16.30 30.82 -13.81
C LEU A 743 16.25 29.28 -13.73
N ILE A 744 17.23 28.67 -13.06
CA ILE A 744 17.24 27.23 -12.79
C ILE A 744 16.06 26.83 -11.92
N GLU A 745 15.77 27.58 -10.85
CA GLU A 745 14.65 27.31 -9.96
C GLU A 745 13.31 27.35 -10.71
N VAL A 746 13.11 28.33 -11.61
CA VAL A 746 11.92 28.40 -12.47
C VAL A 746 11.78 27.13 -13.32
N MET A 747 12.88 26.66 -13.93
CA MET A 747 12.90 25.43 -14.72
C MET A 747 12.68 24.17 -13.87
N GLN A 748 13.23 24.11 -12.65
CA GLN A 748 13.07 22.99 -11.73
C GLN A 748 11.63 22.90 -11.20
N ARG A 749 11.00 24.04 -10.91
CA ARG A 749 9.63 24.12 -10.38
C ARG A 749 8.56 23.71 -11.40
N LYS A 750 8.80 23.89 -12.70
CA LYS A 750 7.88 23.43 -13.78
C LYS A 750 6.46 23.98 -13.61
N GLY A 751 6.33 25.17 -13.04
CA GLY A 751 5.05 25.78 -12.71
C GLY A 751 4.26 26.26 -13.91
N ASN A 752 4.86 26.34 -15.09
CA ASN A 752 4.22 26.90 -16.27
C ASN A 752 3.64 25.82 -17.18
N LEU A 753 4.45 24.86 -17.62
CA LEU A 753 3.99 23.74 -18.43
C LEU A 753 3.37 22.64 -17.57
N GLY A 754 3.83 22.50 -16.33
CA GLY A 754 3.46 21.43 -15.41
C GLY A 754 4.45 20.27 -15.48
N MET A 755 4.89 19.79 -14.31
CA MET A 755 5.74 18.60 -14.20
C MET A 755 5.10 17.37 -14.84
N ASN A 756 3.79 17.21 -14.65
CA ASN A 756 3.00 16.14 -15.27
C ASN A 756 3.00 16.19 -16.80
N ALA A 757 3.07 17.38 -17.41
CA ALA A 757 3.25 17.50 -18.85
C ALA A 757 4.69 17.16 -19.27
N ILE A 758 5.67 17.79 -18.62
CA ILE A 758 7.10 17.68 -18.99
C ILE A 758 7.60 16.24 -18.81
N LEU A 759 7.42 15.64 -17.64
CA LEU A 759 7.95 14.32 -17.35
C LEU A 759 7.28 13.24 -18.22
N SER A 760 5.98 13.35 -18.53
CA SER A 760 5.29 12.41 -19.42
C SER A 760 5.84 12.46 -20.85
N VAL A 761 6.16 13.66 -21.36
CA VAL A 761 6.83 13.81 -22.67
C VAL A 761 8.27 13.29 -22.62
N SER A 762 9.04 13.68 -21.60
CA SER A 762 10.42 13.21 -21.35
C SER A 762 10.48 11.69 -21.40
N LEU A 763 9.56 11.02 -20.70
CA LEU A 763 9.47 9.56 -20.65
C LEU A 763 9.12 8.92 -21.99
N ALA A 764 8.09 9.44 -22.68
CA ALA A 764 7.66 8.90 -23.97
C ALA A 764 8.75 9.03 -25.04
N VAL A 765 9.43 10.19 -25.10
CA VAL A 765 10.52 10.44 -26.05
C VAL A 765 11.79 9.66 -25.67
N ALA A 766 12.09 9.48 -24.38
CA ALA A 766 13.20 8.63 -23.95
C ALA A 766 12.97 7.15 -24.32
N ARG A 767 11.74 6.63 -24.21
CA ARG A 767 11.40 5.28 -24.69
C ARG A 767 11.55 5.15 -26.20
N MET A 768 11.16 6.18 -26.95
CA MET A 768 11.44 6.26 -28.39
C MET A 768 12.95 6.17 -28.66
N ALA A 769 13.75 6.97 -27.96
CA ALA A 769 15.20 7.01 -28.11
C ALA A 769 15.86 5.65 -27.80
N ALA A 770 15.41 4.98 -26.73
CA ALA A 770 15.86 3.64 -26.38
C ALA A 770 15.50 2.62 -27.48
N HIS A 771 14.24 2.62 -27.93
CA HIS A 771 13.77 1.69 -28.94
C HIS A 771 14.53 1.80 -30.27
N LEU A 772 14.86 3.02 -30.71
CA LEU A 772 15.63 3.26 -31.93
C LEU A 772 17.06 2.69 -31.87
N ARG A 773 17.57 2.44 -30.66
CA ARG A 773 18.86 1.77 -30.41
C ARG A 773 18.72 0.26 -30.19
N GLY A 774 17.51 -0.28 -30.22
CA GLY A 774 17.24 -1.67 -29.83
C GLY A 774 17.40 -1.90 -28.33
N GLU A 775 17.29 -0.85 -27.53
CA GLU A 775 17.46 -0.84 -26.08
C GLU A 775 16.11 -0.69 -25.35
N ASP A 776 16.05 -1.16 -24.10
CA ASP A 776 15.01 -0.78 -23.16
C ASP A 776 15.38 0.54 -22.45
N LEU A 777 14.40 1.22 -21.84
CA LEU A 777 14.61 2.52 -21.19
C LEU A 777 15.70 2.47 -20.10
N TRP A 778 15.75 1.41 -19.28
CA TRP A 778 16.78 1.27 -18.24
C TRP A 778 18.21 1.23 -18.80
N MET A 779 18.40 0.68 -20.01
CA MET A 779 19.69 0.65 -20.69
C MET A 779 20.10 2.05 -21.15
N LEU A 780 19.16 2.81 -21.71
CA LEU A 780 19.39 4.20 -22.10
C LEU A 780 19.75 5.06 -20.88
N LEU A 781 19.01 4.92 -19.78
CA LEU A 781 19.28 5.61 -18.51
C LEU A 781 20.65 5.25 -17.94
N ARG A 782 21.01 3.96 -17.93
CA ARG A 782 22.33 3.48 -17.48
C ARG A 782 23.44 4.06 -18.34
N ARG A 783 23.28 4.06 -19.65
CA ARG A 783 24.25 4.65 -20.58
C ARG A 783 24.44 6.13 -20.29
N SER A 784 23.36 6.90 -20.15
CA SER A 784 23.43 8.33 -19.81
C SER A 784 24.09 8.58 -18.45
N LEU A 785 23.88 7.72 -17.45
CA LEU A 785 24.62 7.75 -16.18
C LEU A 785 26.12 7.57 -16.38
N LYS A 786 26.54 6.54 -17.13
CA LYS A 786 27.96 6.25 -17.40
C LYS A 786 28.64 7.37 -18.18
N GLU A 787 27.98 7.87 -19.23
CA GLU A 787 28.46 9.00 -20.04
C GLU A 787 28.65 10.25 -19.17
N MET A 788 27.67 10.59 -18.32
CA MET A 788 27.79 11.75 -17.44
C MET A 788 28.87 11.59 -16.38
N MET A 789 29.06 10.41 -15.78
CA MET A 789 30.17 10.16 -14.86
C MET A 789 31.52 10.39 -15.55
N ALA A 790 31.74 9.75 -16.70
CA ALA A 790 32.98 9.85 -17.47
C ALA A 790 33.29 11.30 -17.89
N LYS A 791 32.28 12.00 -18.42
CA LYS A 791 32.39 13.40 -18.83
C LYS A 791 32.70 14.33 -17.65
N THR A 792 32.11 14.07 -16.50
CA THR A 792 32.32 14.88 -15.27
C THR A 792 33.73 14.69 -14.73
N ILE A 793 34.23 13.45 -14.73
CA ILE A 793 35.62 13.11 -14.37
C ILE A 793 36.61 13.76 -15.36
N GLY A 794 36.21 13.94 -16.62
CA GLY A 794 37.06 14.47 -17.70
C GLY A 794 37.83 13.37 -18.45
N ASP A 795 37.35 12.12 -18.41
CA ASP A 795 37.97 10.97 -19.06
C ASP A 795 36.90 10.09 -19.72
N GLU A 796 36.65 10.35 -21.00
CA GLU A 796 35.64 9.67 -21.81
C GLU A 796 35.88 8.16 -21.96
N ALA A 797 37.13 7.68 -21.82
CA ALA A 797 37.41 6.25 -21.94
C ALA A 797 36.80 5.44 -20.77
N LYS A 798 36.56 6.10 -19.63
CA LYS A 798 36.00 5.46 -18.43
C LYS A 798 34.55 5.02 -18.57
N LYS A 799 33.81 5.49 -19.59
CA LYS A 799 32.42 5.03 -19.82
C LYS A 799 32.32 3.56 -20.22
N GLU A 800 33.42 2.96 -20.67
CA GLU A 800 33.49 1.52 -20.99
C GLU A 800 33.68 0.66 -19.74
N LEU A 801 34.02 1.25 -18.59
CA LEU A 801 34.14 0.51 -17.32
C LEU A 801 32.78 -0.09 -16.91
N PRO A 802 32.77 -1.25 -16.24
CA PRO A 802 31.57 -1.76 -15.60
C PRO A 802 30.97 -0.70 -14.65
N LEU A 803 29.64 -0.63 -14.58
CA LEU A 803 28.94 0.41 -13.82
C LEU A 803 29.45 0.56 -12.37
N GLU A 804 29.66 -0.55 -11.65
CA GLU A 804 30.10 -0.50 -10.25
C GLU A 804 31.54 0.02 -10.09
N GLU A 805 32.44 -0.29 -11.03
CA GLU A 805 33.79 0.26 -11.03
C GLU A 805 33.78 1.77 -11.35
N LEU A 806 32.92 2.18 -12.28
CA LEU A 806 32.77 3.59 -12.63
C LEU A 806 32.19 4.42 -11.48
N LYS A 807 31.24 3.88 -10.71
CA LYS A 807 30.70 4.52 -9.51
C LYS A 807 31.79 4.82 -8.49
N GLU A 808 32.68 3.85 -8.23
CA GLU A 808 33.80 4.02 -7.29
C GLU A 808 34.76 5.14 -7.76
N VAL A 809 35.14 5.13 -9.03
CA VAL A 809 36.00 6.18 -9.61
C VAL A 809 35.33 7.55 -9.56
N PHE A 810 34.02 7.60 -9.82
CA PHE A 810 33.24 8.84 -9.75
C PHE A 810 33.13 9.36 -8.31
N TYR A 811 32.92 8.48 -7.33
CA TYR A 811 32.92 8.82 -5.91
C TYR A 811 34.27 9.41 -5.48
N GLN A 812 35.39 8.79 -5.85
CA GLN A 812 36.73 9.32 -5.57
C GLN A 812 36.95 10.73 -6.16
N TYR A 813 36.46 10.96 -7.39
CA TYR A 813 36.46 12.29 -8.00
C TYR A 813 35.60 13.29 -7.20
N ALA A 814 34.39 12.91 -6.82
CA ALA A 814 33.48 13.75 -6.04
C ALA A 814 34.06 14.14 -4.67
N GLN A 815 34.74 13.20 -4.00
CA GLN A 815 35.46 13.46 -2.74
C GLN A 815 36.58 14.48 -2.94
N LYS A 816 37.39 14.32 -4.00
CA LYS A 816 38.43 15.30 -4.35
C LYS A 816 37.83 16.69 -4.59
N LEU A 817 36.74 16.76 -5.37
CA LEU A 817 36.05 18.01 -5.68
C LEU A 817 35.52 18.70 -4.41
N THR A 818 34.93 17.92 -3.50
CA THR A 818 34.42 18.41 -2.21
C THR A 818 35.58 18.92 -1.34
N GLY A 819 36.73 18.23 -1.34
CA GLY A 819 37.95 18.68 -0.65
C GLY A 819 38.55 19.98 -1.20
N GLU A 820 38.25 20.33 -2.46
CA GLU A 820 38.58 21.63 -3.08
C GLU A 820 37.57 22.73 -2.74
N GLY A 821 36.56 22.46 -1.90
CA GLY A 821 35.50 23.40 -1.53
C GLY A 821 34.45 23.63 -2.63
N LYS A 822 34.42 22.77 -3.66
CA LYS A 822 33.48 22.86 -4.78
C LYS A 822 32.31 21.91 -4.57
N LYS A 823 31.12 22.30 -5.06
CA LYS A 823 29.90 21.48 -5.00
C LYS A 823 29.78 20.62 -6.24
N LEU A 824 29.46 19.34 -6.04
CA LEU A 824 29.31 18.37 -7.12
C LEU A 824 28.10 18.70 -8.01
N TYR A 825 27.00 19.16 -7.43
CA TYR A 825 25.79 19.52 -8.19
C TYR A 825 26.07 20.65 -9.18
N GLN A 826 26.83 21.67 -8.77
CA GLN A 826 27.22 22.76 -9.68
C GLN A 826 28.05 22.23 -10.85
N ARG A 827 29.01 21.34 -10.57
CA ARG A 827 29.85 20.74 -11.61
C ARG A 827 29.03 19.87 -12.56
N LEU A 828 28.10 19.07 -12.06
CA LEU A 828 27.22 18.24 -12.88
C LEU A 828 26.29 19.07 -13.77
N ARG A 829 25.71 20.16 -13.24
CA ARG A 829 24.90 21.12 -14.00
C ARG A 829 25.72 21.79 -15.11
N GLU A 830 26.94 22.21 -14.81
CA GLU A 830 27.87 22.81 -15.78
C GLU A 830 28.21 21.83 -16.92
N VAL A 831 28.59 20.59 -16.58
CA VAL A 831 29.04 19.57 -17.54
C VAL A 831 27.87 19.06 -18.39
N SER A 832 26.69 18.88 -17.80
CA SER A 832 25.49 18.48 -18.55
C SER A 832 25.00 19.58 -19.50
N GLY A 833 25.21 20.85 -19.13
CA GLY A 833 24.66 22.00 -19.84
C GLY A 833 23.13 21.92 -19.91
N LEU A 834 22.49 21.29 -18.92
CA LEU A 834 21.05 21.03 -18.94
C LEU A 834 20.23 22.32 -18.88
N TYR A 835 20.73 23.31 -18.13
CA TYR A 835 20.07 24.60 -17.90
C TYR A 835 20.61 25.74 -18.80
N ARG A 836 21.38 25.41 -19.84
CA ARG A 836 21.99 26.39 -20.76
C ARG A 836 21.21 26.59 -22.06
#